data_AF-A0A959SEK5-F1
#
_entry.id   AF-A0A959SEK5-F1
#
_cell.length_a   1.000
_cell.length_b   1.000
_cell.length_c   1.000
_cell.angle_alpha   90.00
_cell.angle_beta   90.00
_cell.angle_gamma   90.00
#
_symmetry.space_group_name_H-M   'P 1'
#
loop_
_entity.id
_entity.type
_entity.pdbx_description
1 polymer ?
#
loop_
_entity_poly.entity_id
_entity_poly.type
_entity_poly.pdbx_seq_one_letter_code
_entity_poly.pdbx_strand_id
1 'polypeptide(L)'
;MKKGATILLCTIAFAASAQDGVLINELQAANRHTHIAEDGSTPDWVELFNPTEQEIDIAGMRFAVVGRTHVLKGPLRIAPHAHRIIWFDGEPDLGPDHAGFTLPRKGGTLLLIAADGLTVQDVFTYPAMAGDLSVGRLTDGDREQWSFFTEATPGSPNAGLRPVHGRTATPFVDTTLALLDSRTILALNADQDAVIRYTTDGTEPTAEHGLRYDHPIEVDRDMVIRARAFVDGRLPSKEFCSTFHRGDAPAEGITIAMDGSLLSDDSVGINVEGVHANFSRRGRSWERLAMVKFNGSPDAPVPIGLSIHGSGSRSLPKRSFKLHARDRYDSPAQGLRLNEKELFQEGILRADAGAHTYLRNRFVELTILRNGLHVDVQPSRPMPLYLNGEYWGLYRWMPPKDRQWLERISDAGAVHVLEGPAARVLSGSDASFGPAIAHLMALAPIDTLERHIDVANLIDLACLDLWTGRADHDLNVRLYRPRVPEGRWRWVLFDMDLWAPYSENSVERMASGVGAETPYIPQLLAHKELEPMLLARMSALLSTVLSPVTGHALLDSLVAVDRGWLEADHARWNDEMPRPSPSESEQWMNEFIGQRPGYLSTYLGQATGRKVRRVSVQVPAEDQGSLNIEGMPLPSGTQEIICFQGITLHMEFTPAEGVELDGWKGADGNDTSITLEPERTKRVAPLLRRVVP
;
A
#
# COMPACT_ATOMS: atom_id res chain seq x y z
N MET A 1 10.65 0.87 -51.96
CA MET A 1 9.31 1.38 -52.35
C MET A 1 8.53 1.71 -51.09
N LYS A 2 8.43 2.99 -50.75
CA LYS A 2 7.64 3.51 -49.62
C LYS A 2 6.16 3.51 -50.02
N LYS A 3 5.30 2.81 -49.28
CA LYS A 3 3.84 2.95 -49.41
C LYS A 3 3.43 4.14 -48.56
N GLY A 4 3.08 5.26 -49.20
CA GLY A 4 2.51 6.43 -48.56
C GLY A 4 1.10 6.12 -48.08
N ALA A 5 0.84 6.27 -46.78
CA ALA A 5 -0.49 6.36 -46.24
C ALA A 5 -0.95 7.82 -46.39
N THR A 6 -1.85 8.07 -47.34
CA THR A 6 -2.55 9.35 -47.46
C THR A 6 -3.48 9.48 -46.26
N ILE A 7 -3.10 10.33 -45.30
CA ILE A 7 -3.99 10.78 -44.23
C ILE A 7 -5.02 11.70 -44.88
N LEU A 8 -6.27 11.24 -44.96
CA LEU A 8 -7.40 12.07 -45.36
C LEU A 8 -7.67 13.05 -44.21
N LEU A 9 -7.19 14.29 -44.35
CA LEU A 9 -7.54 15.38 -43.45
C LEU A 9 -9.00 15.76 -43.75
N CYS A 10 -9.96 15.15 -43.02
CA CYS A 10 -11.30 15.68 -42.95
C CYS A 10 -11.24 16.97 -42.13
N THR A 11 -11.10 18.11 -42.80
CA THR A 11 -11.45 19.42 -42.23
C THR A 11 -12.95 19.45 -41.99
N ILE A 12 -13.37 19.03 -40.79
CA ILE A 12 -14.69 19.39 -40.27
C ILE A 12 -14.61 20.88 -39.97
N ALA A 13 -15.18 21.70 -40.86
CA ALA A 13 -15.43 23.09 -40.55
C ALA A 13 -16.49 23.13 -39.43
N PHE A 14 -16.05 23.36 -38.18
CA PHE A 14 -16.95 23.78 -37.13
C PHE A 14 -17.44 25.18 -37.49
N ALA A 15 -18.68 25.28 -37.94
CA ALA A 15 -19.39 26.55 -37.86
C ALA A 15 -19.59 26.83 -36.36
N ALA A 16 -18.72 27.65 -35.78
CA ALA A 16 -18.91 28.20 -34.44
C ALA A 16 -20.10 29.16 -34.47
N SER A 17 -21.31 28.61 -34.33
CA SER A 17 -22.49 29.38 -33.95
C SER A 17 -22.53 29.47 -32.43
N ALA A 18 -21.71 30.34 -31.86
CA ALA A 18 -21.70 30.59 -30.42
C ALA A 18 -21.55 32.09 -30.17
N GLN A 19 -22.51 32.93 -30.58
CA GLN A 19 -22.59 34.27 -30.02
C GLN A 19 -23.28 34.29 -28.65
N ASP A 20 -24.06 33.26 -28.32
CA ASP A 20 -24.85 33.20 -27.08
C ASP A 20 -24.51 31.94 -26.28
N GLY A 21 -23.94 32.10 -25.09
CA GLY A 21 -23.77 31.02 -24.11
C GLY A 21 -22.49 31.06 -23.30
N VAL A 22 -22.41 30.18 -22.32
CA VAL A 22 -21.31 30.11 -21.33
C VAL A 22 -20.01 29.61 -21.97
N LEU A 23 -18.87 30.11 -21.50
CA LEU A 23 -17.54 29.78 -22.00
C LEU A 23 -16.65 29.24 -20.88
N ILE A 24 -15.68 28.39 -21.26
CA ILE A 24 -14.57 28.04 -20.37
C ILE A 24 -13.66 29.27 -20.28
N ASN A 25 -13.42 29.80 -19.09
CA ASN A 25 -12.69 31.05 -18.90
C ASN A 25 -11.26 30.83 -18.40
N GLU A 26 -11.12 30.01 -17.36
CA GLU A 26 -9.86 29.67 -16.73
C GLU A 26 -9.95 28.23 -16.21
N LEU A 27 -8.82 27.53 -16.14
CA LEU A 27 -8.75 26.23 -15.49
C LEU A 27 -7.41 26.00 -14.82
N GLN A 28 -7.42 25.09 -13.85
CA GLN A 28 -6.23 24.63 -13.17
C GLN A 28 -6.31 23.12 -12.94
N ALA A 29 -5.49 22.36 -13.68
CA ALA A 29 -5.46 20.90 -13.66
C ALA A 29 -4.46 20.28 -12.66
N ALA A 30 -3.87 21.12 -11.80
CA ALA A 30 -2.94 20.69 -10.75
C ALA A 30 -2.92 21.73 -9.61
N ASN A 31 -4.09 22.00 -9.05
CA ASN A 31 -4.24 22.91 -7.91
C ASN A 31 -3.66 22.27 -6.64
N ARG A 32 -2.82 23.01 -5.92
CA ARG A 32 -2.22 22.59 -4.65
C ARG A 32 -2.48 23.59 -3.54
N HIS A 33 -2.40 24.88 -3.84
CA HIS A 33 -2.50 25.98 -2.86
C HIS A 33 -3.27 27.21 -3.34
N THR A 34 -3.45 27.41 -4.65
CA THR A 34 -3.99 28.66 -5.21
C THR A 34 -5.46 28.87 -4.95
N HIS A 35 -6.27 27.81 -4.99
CA HIS A 35 -7.69 27.91 -4.69
C HIS A 35 -8.14 26.80 -3.75
N ILE A 36 -8.41 27.16 -2.50
CA ILE A 36 -8.74 26.20 -1.44
C ILE A 36 -10.25 26.17 -1.30
N ALA A 37 -10.84 24.98 -1.42
CA ALA A 37 -12.26 24.75 -1.16
C ALA A 37 -12.57 24.94 0.33
N GLU A 38 -13.86 25.07 0.68
CA GLU A 38 -14.30 25.32 2.05
C GLU A 38 -13.83 24.25 3.06
N ASP A 39 -13.62 23.01 2.61
CA ASP A 39 -13.13 21.90 3.43
C ASP A 39 -11.59 21.83 3.54
N GLY A 40 -10.88 22.84 3.04
CA GLY A 40 -9.42 22.90 3.03
C GLY A 40 -8.76 22.10 1.90
N SER A 41 -9.54 21.45 1.03
CA SER A 41 -9.00 20.71 -0.11
C SER A 41 -8.65 21.63 -1.28
N THR A 42 -7.78 21.17 -2.17
CA THR A 42 -7.34 21.93 -3.35
C THR A 42 -7.61 21.17 -4.65
N PRO A 43 -8.88 20.87 -4.97
CA PRO A 43 -9.24 20.13 -6.16
C PRO A 43 -8.91 20.92 -7.44
N ASP A 44 -8.74 20.20 -8.56
CA ASP A 44 -8.68 20.85 -9.87
C ASP A 44 -10.00 21.61 -10.11
N TRP A 45 -9.96 22.66 -10.92
CA TRP A 45 -11.17 23.43 -11.19
C TRP A 45 -11.18 23.99 -12.61
N VAL A 46 -12.40 24.25 -13.08
CA VAL A 46 -12.68 24.97 -14.31
C VAL A 46 -13.65 26.08 -13.97
N GLU A 47 -13.30 27.29 -14.38
CA GLU A 47 -14.16 28.44 -14.33
C GLU A 47 -14.92 28.60 -15.64
N LEU A 48 -16.22 28.81 -15.48
CA LEU A 48 -17.14 29.17 -16.55
C LEU A 48 -17.48 30.65 -16.47
N PHE A 49 -17.52 31.34 -17.60
CA PHE A 49 -17.91 32.73 -17.71
C PHE A 49 -19.17 32.89 -18.57
N ASN A 50 -20.11 33.72 -18.12
CA ASN A 50 -21.30 34.09 -18.89
C ASN A 50 -21.08 35.46 -19.56
N PRO A 51 -20.79 35.53 -20.88
CA PRO A 51 -20.56 36.79 -21.57
C PRO A 51 -21.87 37.53 -21.94
N THR A 52 -23.03 37.00 -21.57
CA THR A 52 -24.33 37.53 -22.00
C THR A 52 -24.95 38.47 -20.97
N GLU A 53 -25.98 39.21 -21.40
CA GLU A 53 -26.78 40.09 -20.55
C GLU A 53 -27.87 39.35 -19.74
N GLN A 54 -27.97 38.02 -19.86
CA GLN A 54 -29.02 37.22 -19.22
C GLN A 54 -28.42 36.16 -18.30
N GLU A 55 -29.14 35.80 -17.23
CA GLU A 55 -28.77 34.66 -16.38
C GLU A 55 -28.88 33.36 -17.19
N ILE A 56 -27.85 32.51 -17.11
CA ILE A 56 -27.84 31.19 -17.76
C ILE A 56 -27.81 30.09 -16.70
N ASP A 57 -28.76 29.15 -16.79
CA ASP A 57 -28.70 27.89 -16.04
C ASP A 57 -27.91 26.84 -16.85
N ILE A 58 -26.83 26.33 -16.28
CA ILE A 58 -25.93 25.34 -16.90
C ILE A 58 -26.31 23.89 -16.53
N ALA A 59 -27.44 23.68 -15.85
CA ALA A 59 -27.93 22.33 -15.56
C ALA A 59 -28.08 21.49 -16.85
N GLY A 60 -27.61 20.25 -16.81
CA GLY A 60 -27.63 19.34 -17.95
C GLY A 60 -26.48 19.52 -18.95
N MET A 61 -25.71 20.62 -18.89
CA MET A 61 -24.47 20.74 -19.64
C MET A 61 -23.46 19.67 -19.21
N ARG A 62 -22.49 19.36 -20.08
CA ARG A 62 -21.55 18.27 -19.86
C ARG A 62 -20.12 18.70 -20.06
N PHE A 63 -19.24 18.24 -19.17
CA PHE A 63 -17.82 18.26 -19.42
C PHE A 63 -17.38 16.93 -20.01
N ALA A 64 -16.47 16.96 -20.98
CA ALA A 64 -15.87 15.78 -21.55
C ALA A 64 -14.38 15.94 -21.78
N VAL A 65 -13.64 14.88 -21.47
CA VAL A 65 -12.24 14.64 -21.85
C VAL A 65 -12.16 13.23 -22.45
N VAL A 66 -11.01 12.84 -23.00
CA VAL A 66 -10.85 11.50 -23.59
C VAL A 66 -11.23 10.41 -22.58
N GLY A 67 -12.28 9.64 -22.90
CA GLY A 67 -12.76 8.49 -22.11
C GLY A 67 -13.56 8.84 -20.85
N ARG A 68 -13.84 10.11 -20.55
CA ARG A 68 -14.62 10.53 -19.37
C ARG A 68 -15.61 11.64 -19.71
N THR A 69 -16.80 11.57 -19.14
CA THR A 69 -17.79 12.64 -19.22
C THR A 69 -18.52 12.81 -17.90
N HIS A 70 -18.99 14.01 -17.62
CA HIS A 70 -19.78 14.35 -16.44
C HIS A 70 -20.91 15.30 -16.84
N VAL A 71 -22.10 15.07 -16.30
CA VAL A 71 -23.29 15.90 -16.51
C VAL A 71 -23.51 16.75 -15.27
N LEU A 72 -23.55 18.07 -15.43
CA LEU A 72 -23.81 19.00 -14.33
C LEU A 72 -25.24 18.81 -13.82
N LYS A 73 -25.35 18.52 -12.53
CA LYS A 73 -26.63 18.43 -11.81
C LYS A 73 -27.01 19.83 -11.35
N GLY A 74 -28.28 20.21 -11.40
CA GLY A 74 -28.66 21.60 -11.12
C GLY A 74 -30.16 21.85 -11.20
N PRO A 75 -30.59 23.02 -10.72
CA PRO A 75 -30.16 24.31 -11.28
C PRO A 75 -28.78 24.76 -10.82
N LEU A 76 -27.98 25.29 -11.76
CA LEU A 76 -26.70 25.95 -11.54
C LEU A 76 -26.68 27.21 -12.38
N ARG A 77 -26.83 28.38 -11.78
CA ARG A 77 -27.01 29.63 -12.51
C ARG A 77 -25.77 30.50 -12.49
N ILE A 78 -25.50 31.13 -13.62
CA ILE A 78 -24.46 32.15 -13.79
C ILE A 78 -25.14 33.45 -14.18
N ALA A 79 -25.03 34.47 -13.33
CA ALA A 79 -25.55 35.80 -13.61
C ALA A 79 -24.88 36.43 -14.86
N PRO A 80 -25.46 37.47 -15.46
CA PRO A 80 -24.82 38.22 -16.54
C PRO A 80 -23.42 38.68 -16.14
N HIS A 81 -22.44 38.49 -17.03
CA HIS A 81 -21.03 38.87 -16.83
C HIS A 81 -20.39 38.31 -15.54
N ALA A 82 -20.89 37.18 -15.05
CA ALA A 82 -20.39 36.52 -13.86
C ALA A 82 -19.69 35.19 -14.17
N HIS A 83 -18.97 34.69 -13.17
CA HIS A 83 -18.19 33.47 -13.22
C HIS A 83 -18.82 32.38 -12.35
N ARG A 84 -18.55 31.12 -12.68
CA ARG A 84 -18.90 29.97 -11.86
C ARG A 84 -17.79 28.95 -11.88
N ILE A 85 -17.36 28.53 -10.70
CA ILE A 85 -16.34 27.49 -10.52
C ILE A 85 -17.03 26.12 -10.50
N ILE A 86 -16.44 25.17 -11.21
CA ILE A 86 -16.77 23.76 -11.17
C ILE A 86 -15.53 23.01 -10.71
N TRP A 87 -15.68 22.22 -9.64
CA TRP A 87 -14.63 21.42 -9.05
C TRP A 87 -14.48 20.09 -9.78
N PHE A 88 -13.25 19.69 -10.10
CA PHE A 88 -12.89 18.45 -10.77
C PHE A 88 -12.13 17.54 -9.81
N ASP A 89 -12.83 17.01 -8.81
CA ASP A 89 -12.25 16.22 -7.72
C ASP A 89 -12.50 14.71 -7.85
N GLY A 90 -13.47 14.31 -8.67
CA GLY A 90 -13.92 12.92 -8.77
C GLY A 90 -15.02 12.55 -7.78
N GLU A 91 -15.61 13.52 -7.07
CA GLU A 91 -16.56 13.33 -5.97
C GLU A 91 -17.89 14.07 -6.27
N PRO A 92 -18.65 13.62 -7.30
CA PRO A 92 -19.83 14.34 -7.80
C PRO A 92 -21.05 14.30 -6.87
N ASP A 93 -20.90 13.68 -5.70
CA ASP A 93 -21.91 13.60 -4.65
C ASP A 93 -21.73 14.68 -3.59
N LEU A 94 -20.63 15.45 -3.63
CA LEU A 94 -20.43 16.61 -2.75
C LEU A 94 -21.34 17.79 -3.10
N GLY A 95 -21.73 17.93 -4.37
CA GLY A 95 -22.59 19.02 -4.79
C GLY A 95 -22.78 19.10 -6.30
N PRO A 96 -23.71 19.97 -6.76
CA PRO A 96 -23.99 20.16 -8.18
C PRO A 96 -22.79 20.70 -8.97
N ASP A 97 -21.88 21.43 -8.33
CA ASP A 97 -20.64 22.00 -8.86
C ASP A 97 -19.42 21.08 -8.74
N HIS A 98 -19.60 19.80 -8.40
CA HIS A 98 -18.52 18.81 -8.33
C HIS A 98 -18.61 17.78 -9.47
N ALA A 99 -17.52 17.62 -10.21
CA ALA A 99 -17.41 16.76 -11.36
C ALA A 99 -16.82 15.38 -11.02
N GLY A 100 -17.31 14.36 -11.72
CA GLY A 100 -16.94 12.95 -11.50
C GLY A 100 -15.53 12.54 -11.95
N PHE A 101 -14.67 13.49 -12.30
CA PHE A 101 -13.28 13.21 -12.66
C PHE A 101 -12.35 14.40 -12.42
N THR A 102 -11.05 14.11 -12.33
CA THR A 102 -9.94 15.10 -12.29
C THR A 102 -9.43 15.42 -13.69
N LEU A 103 -8.86 16.61 -13.86
CA LEU A 103 -8.33 17.06 -15.14
C LEU A 103 -6.97 16.37 -15.43
N PRO A 104 -6.70 15.93 -16.68
CA PRO A 104 -5.39 15.41 -17.06
C PRO A 104 -4.28 16.48 -16.96
N ARG A 105 -3.38 16.38 -15.98
CA ARG A 105 -2.29 17.35 -15.82
C ARG A 105 -1.36 17.39 -17.03
N LYS A 106 -1.16 16.28 -17.74
CA LYS A 106 -0.35 16.21 -18.97
C LYS A 106 -0.91 17.03 -20.14
N GLY A 107 -2.07 17.65 -19.98
CA GLY A 107 -2.76 18.37 -21.02
C GLY A 107 -3.74 17.48 -21.76
N GLY A 108 -4.61 18.13 -22.53
CA GLY A 108 -5.66 17.47 -23.28
C GLY A 108 -6.73 18.46 -23.74
N THR A 109 -7.74 17.93 -24.42
CA THR A 109 -8.89 18.71 -24.87
C THR A 109 -10.04 18.55 -23.87
N LEU A 110 -10.48 19.67 -23.31
CA LEU A 110 -11.69 19.80 -22.50
C LEU A 110 -12.81 20.34 -23.39
N LEU A 111 -13.94 19.64 -23.42
CA LEU A 111 -15.15 20.08 -24.10
C LEU A 111 -16.20 20.47 -23.06
N LEU A 112 -16.85 21.60 -23.30
CA LEU A 112 -18.13 21.96 -22.69
C LEU A 112 -19.22 21.70 -23.72
N ILE A 113 -20.14 20.79 -23.42
CA ILE A 113 -21.24 20.38 -24.30
C ILE A 113 -22.53 20.92 -23.70
N ALA A 114 -23.40 21.48 -24.54
CA ALA A 114 -24.69 22.03 -24.14
C ALA A 114 -25.62 20.96 -23.53
N ALA A 115 -26.72 21.40 -22.94
CA ALA A 115 -27.67 20.53 -22.25
C ALA A 115 -28.30 19.47 -23.16
N ASP A 116 -28.40 19.74 -24.47
CA ASP A 116 -28.86 18.80 -25.50
C ASP A 116 -27.95 17.57 -25.67
N GLY A 117 -26.71 17.61 -25.17
CA GLY A 117 -25.73 16.54 -25.25
C GLY A 117 -25.10 16.36 -26.63
N LEU A 118 -25.36 17.28 -27.58
CA LEU A 118 -24.92 17.20 -28.97
C LEU A 118 -24.09 18.42 -29.37
N THR A 119 -24.45 19.61 -28.89
CA THR A 119 -23.82 20.87 -29.30
C THR A 119 -22.58 21.14 -28.46
N VAL A 120 -21.41 21.31 -29.10
CA VAL A 120 -20.20 21.77 -28.41
C VAL A 120 -20.35 23.27 -28.14
N GLN A 121 -20.53 23.63 -26.87
CA GLN A 121 -20.66 25.00 -26.41
C GLN A 121 -19.30 25.73 -26.45
N ASP A 122 -18.27 25.08 -25.94
CA ASP A 122 -16.90 25.60 -25.96
C ASP A 122 -15.89 24.44 -25.94
N VAL A 123 -14.68 24.71 -26.41
CA VAL A 123 -13.60 23.74 -26.45
C VAL A 123 -12.27 24.42 -26.15
N PHE A 124 -11.48 23.81 -25.28
CA PHE A 124 -10.15 24.27 -25.01
C PHE A 124 -9.16 23.11 -24.93
N THR A 125 -8.01 23.27 -25.59
CA THR A 125 -6.90 22.32 -25.51
C THR A 125 -5.76 22.96 -24.75
N TYR A 126 -5.43 22.42 -23.58
CA TYR A 126 -4.37 22.93 -22.72
C TYR A 126 -3.15 22.00 -22.74
N PRO A 127 -1.94 22.55 -22.60
CA PRO A 127 -0.70 21.78 -22.51
C PRO A 127 -0.54 21.13 -21.13
N ALA A 128 0.60 20.48 -20.91
CA ALA A 128 0.95 19.98 -19.58
C ALA A 128 1.08 21.12 -18.55
N MET A 129 0.37 20.99 -17.43
CA MET A 129 0.28 22.00 -16.38
C MET A 129 1.31 21.76 -15.27
N ALA A 130 1.95 22.84 -14.78
CA ALA A 130 2.69 22.79 -13.52
C ALA A 130 1.70 22.77 -12.35
N GLY A 131 2.18 22.37 -11.15
CA GLY A 131 1.41 22.63 -9.93
C GLY A 131 1.18 24.13 -9.75
N ASP A 132 -0.02 24.49 -9.29
CA ASP A 132 -0.46 25.87 -9.03
C ASP A 132 -0.43 26.82 -10.24
N LEU A 133 -0.29 26.28 -11.45
CA LEU A 133 -0.38 27.05 -12.68
C LEU A 133 -1.79 26.99 -13.24
N SER A 134 -2.43 28.13 -13.45
CA SER A 134 -3.67 28.19 -14.21
C SER A 134 -3.42 28.58 -15.67
N VAL A 135 -4.41 28.28 -16.51
CA VAL A 135 -4.44 28.70 -17.91
C VAL A 135 -5.83 29.25 -18.18
N GLY A 136 -5.88 30.46 -18.71
CA GLY A 136 -7.14 31.17 -18.93
C GLY A 136 -7.08 32.12 -20.12
N ARG A 137 -8.24 32.66 -20.45
CA ARG A 137 -8.39 33.69 -21.48
C ARG A 137 -7.75 35.00 -20.99
N LEU A 138 -7.02 35.72 -21.84
CA LEU A 138 -6.36 36.99 -21.45
C LEU A 138 -7.36 38.06 -21.01
N THR A 139 -8.53 38.07 -21.63
CA THR A 139 -9.69 38.87 -21.22
C THR A 139 -10.87 37.91 -21.11
N ASP A 140 -11.73 38.10 -20.11
CA ASP A 140 -12.89 37.22 -19.92
C ASP A 140 -13.74 37.12 -21.19
N GLY A 141 -14.05 35.88 -21.58
CA GLY A 141 -14.82 35.60 -22.79
C GLY A 141 -14.08 35.84 -24.12
N ASP A 142 -12.81 36.26 -24.13
CA ASP A 142 -11.99 36.35 -25.35
C ASP A 142 -11.79 34.96 -25.96
N ARG A 143 -12.21 34.76 -27.21
CA ARG A 143 -12.25 33.44 -27.85
C ARG A 143 -10.89 32.92 -28.34
N GLU A 144 -9.90 33.78 -28.51
CA GLU A 144 -8.67 33.46 -29.22
C GLU A 144 -7.43 33.47 -28.33
N GLN A 145 -7.40 34.35 -27.32
CA GLN A 145 -6.18 34.62 -26.57
C GLN A 145 -6.15 33.87 -25.24
N TRP A 146 -5.29 32.85 -25.17
CA TRP A 146 -5.03 32.08 -23.95
C TRP A 146 -3.60 32.29 -23.46
N SER A 147 -3.42 32.32 -22.15
CA SER A 147 -2.10 32.34 -21.53
C SER A 147 -2.08 31.52 -20.24
N PHE A 148 -0.89 31.13 -19.84
CA PHE A 148 -0.63 30.69 -18.48
C PHE A 148 -0.60 31.90 -17.53
N PHE A 149 -1.05 31.67 -16.29
CA PHE A 149 -0.99 32.64 -15.21
C PHE A 149 -0.37 32.02 -13.96
N THR A 150 0.62 32.69 -13.39
CA THR A 150 1.24 32.29 -12.11
C THR A 150 0.38 32.67 -10.90
N GLU A 151 -0.59 33.57 -11.10
CA GLU A 151 -1.64 33.92 -10.15
C GLU A 151 -2.97 33.55 -10.80
N ALA A 152 -3.77 32.72 -10.14
CA ALA A 152 -5.09 32.33 -10.64
C ALA A 152 -6.16 33.35 -10.21
N THR A 153 -7.24 33.47 -10.99
CA THR A 153 -8.32 34.45 -10.76
C THR A 153 -9.70 33.80 -10.54
N PRO A 154 -9.83 32.75 -9.71
CA PRO A 154 -11.11 32.07 -9.51
C PRO A 154 -12.19 33.02 -8.98
N GLY A 155 -13.30 33.11 -9.71
CA GLY A 155 -14.45 33.97 -9.42
C GLY A 155 -14.20 35.46 -9.72
N SER A 156 -13.10 35.81 -10.37
CA SER A 156 -12.69 37.20 -10.65
C SER A 156 -12.23 37.35 -12.11
N PRO A 157 -12.24 38.57 -12.67
CA PRO A 157 -11.77 38.77 -14.04
C PRO A 157 -10.28 38.48 -14.22
N ASN A 158 -9.89 37.89 -15.36
CA ASN A 158 -8.49 37.62 -15.73
C ASN A 158 -7.68 38.91 -16.07
N ALA A 159 -8.23 40.09 -15.82
CA ALA A 159 -7.67 41.37 -16.25
C ALA A 159 -6.39 41.74 -15.49
N GLY A 160 -5.32 42.03 -16.23
CA GLY A 160 -4.04 42.50 -15.67
C GLY A 160 -2.99 41.41 -15.42
N LEU A 161 -3.31 40.14 -15.74
CA LEU A 161 -2.36 39.03 -15.63
C LEU A 161 -1.28 39.12 -16.72
N ARG A 162 -0.02 38.91 -16.33
CA ARG A 162 1.12 38.93 -17.27
C ARG A 162 1.30 37.56 -17.92
N PRO A 163 1.37 37.47 -19.26
CA PRO A 163 1.71 36.21 -19.93
C PRO A 163 3.10 35.72 -19.52
N VAL A 164 3.25 34.41 -19.31
CA VAL A 164 4.53 33.77 -18.99
C VAL A 164 4.99 32.83 -20.11
N HIS A 165 6.29 32.84 -20.39
CA HIS A 165 6.90 32.06 -21.47
C HIS A 165 8.08 31.20 -21.00
N GLY A 166 7.95 29.89 -21.19
CA GLY A 166 8.98 28.92 -20.81
C GLY A 166 9.09 28.72 -19.30
N ARG A 167 10.05 27.90 -18.88
CA ARG A 167 10.27 27.53 -17.47
C ARG A 167 11.70 27.84 -17.06
N THR A 168 11.86 28.34 -15.83
CA THR A 168 13.16 28.57 -15.18
C THR A 168 13.86 27.24 -14.89
N ALA A 169 15.19 27.15 -15.04
CA ALA A 169 15.94 25.94 -14.70
C ALA A 169 15.88 25.62 -13.21
N THR A 170 15.82 24.33 -12.85
CA THR A 170 15.83 23.87 -11.45
C THR A 170 17.16 24.21 -10.79
N PRO A 171 17.16 24.80 -9.57
CA PRO A 171 18.40 25.03 -8.85
C PRO A 171 19.06 23.69 -8.50
N PHE A 172 20.38 23.66 -8.45
CA PHE A 172 21.14 22.47 -8.10
C PHE A 172 22.25 22.81 -7.11
N VAL A 173 22.71 21.79 -6.39
CA VAL A 173 23.78 21.93 -5.41
C VAL A 173 25.13 21.92 -6.11
N ASP A 174 25.96 22.92 -5.83
CA ASP A 174 27.37 22.92 -6.17
C ASP A 174 28.15 22.05 -5.17
N THR A 175 28.66 20.94 -5.66
CA THR A 175 29.40 19.97 -4.83
C THR A 175 30.85 20.38 -4.59
N THR A 176 31.33 21.49 -5.18
CA THR A 176 32.73 21.93 -5.03
C THR A 176 33.06 22.58 -3.68
N LEU A 177 32.05 22.94 -2.87
CA LEU A 177 32.20 23.67 -1.59
C LEU A 177 31.93 22.84 -0.32
N ALA A 178 31.79 21.51 -0.46
CA ALA A 178 31.09 20.68 0.52
C ALA A 178 31.73 20.54 1.91
N LEU A 179 33.00 20.92 2.13
CA LEU A 179 33.67 20.78 3.43
C LEU A 179 34.64 21.94 3.69
N LEU A 180 34.20 22.94 4.43
CA LEU A 180 35.05 23.99 4.99
C LEU A 180 35.04 23.85 6.53
N ASP A 181 36.21 23.67 7.14
CA ASP A 181 36.38 23.60 8.60
C ASP A 181 35.39 22.67 9.33
N SER A 182 35.22 21.43 8.84
CA SER A 182 34.29 20.42 9.39
C SER A 182 32.80 20.81 9.40
N ARG A 183 32.43 21.85 8.65
CA ARG A 183 31.05 22.26 8.41
C ARG A 183 30.62 21.85 7.01
N THR A 184 29.40 21.34 6.91
CA THR A 184 28.75 21.08 5.62
C THR A 184 28.12 22.39 5.15
N ILE A 185 28.69 22.97 4.10
CA ILE A 185 28.20 24.20 3.47
C ILE A 185 27.59 23.86 2.12
N LEU A 186 26.35 24.26 1.92
CA LEU A 186 25.60 24.05 0.69
C LEU A 186 25.61 25.32 -0.16
N ALA A 187 26.17 25.23 -1.36
CA ALA A 187 26.00 26.27 -2.37
C ALA A 187 24.94 25.83 -3.39
N LEU A 188 23.99 26.71 -3.70
CA LEU A 188 22.99 26.53 -4.74
C LEU A 188 23.37 27.35 -5.98
N ASN A 189 23.14 26.79 -7.16
CA ASN A 189 23.33 27.45 -8.45
C ASN A 189 22.07 27.33 -9.32
N ALA A 190 21.84 28.35 -10.18
CA ALA A 190 20.80 28.39 -11.19
C ALA A 190 21.26 29.25 -12.39
N ASP A 191 20.35 29.54 -13.33
CA ASP A 191 20.61 30.45 -14.46
C ASP A 191 21.03 31.86 -13.99
N GLN A 192 21.83 32.59 -14.78
CA GLN A 192 22.45 33.89 -14.38
C GLN A 192 21.47 34.97 -13.89
N ASP A 193 20.22 34.93 -14.34
CA ASP A 193 19.18 35.93 -13.98
C ASP A 193 18.16 35.40 -12.97
N ALA A 194 18.36 34.18 -12.45
CA ALA A 194 17.39 33.55 -11.57
C ALA A 194 17.56 33.98 -10.11
N VAL A 195 16.45 34.36 -9.47
CA VAL A 195 16.37 34.49 -8.02
C VAL A 195 16.06 33.12 -7.44
N ILE A 196 16.97 32.57 -6.65
CA ILE A 196 16.72 31.34 -5.91
C ILE A 196 16.11 31.70 -4.55
N ARG A 197 15.02 31.02 -4.18
CA ARG A 197 14.50 31.02 -2.81
C ARG A 197 14.48 29.60 -2.26
N TYR A 198 14.69 29.49 -0.96
CA TYR A 198 14.71 28.22 -0.26
C TYR A 198 14.05 28.28 1.11
N THR A 199 13.67 27.12 1.62
CA THR A 199 13.11 26.93 2.96
C THR A 199 13.83 25.78 3.66
N THR A 200 13.83 25.83 4.99
CA THR A 200 14.46 24.81 5.86
C THR A 200 13.45 24.08 6.76
N ASP A 201 12.19 24.49 6.70
CA ASP A 201 11.09 24.05 7.58
C ASP A 201 10.12 23.08 6.89
N GLY A 202 10.45 22.69 5.65
CA GLY A 202 9.63 21.80 4.83
C GLY A 202 8.51 22.50 4.07
N THR A 203 8.30 23.82 4.20
CA THR A 203 7.31 24.57 3.37
C THR A 203 7.77 24.74 1.92
N GLU A 204 6.86 24.92 0.98
CA GLU A 204 7.19 25.08 -0.45
C GLU A 204 7.66 26.52 -0.75
N PRO A 205 8.87 26.77 -1.29
CA PRO A 205 9.30 28.13 -1.64
C PRO A 205 8.50 28.70 -2.83
N THR A 206 8.04 29.94 -2.69
CA THR A 206 7.35 30.72 -3.77
C THR A 206 8.17 31.96 -4.11
N ALA A 207 7.70 32.82 -5.03
CA ALA A 207 8.39 34.06 -5.37
C ALA A 207 8.38 35.07 -4.20
N GLU A 208 7.46 34.89 -3.25
CA GLU A 208 7.25 35.74 -2.07
C GLU A 208 7.60 35.01 -0.75
N HIS A 209 7.57 33.68 -0.72
CA HIS A 209 7.81 32.85 0.46
C HIS A 209 9.18 32.14 0.42
N GLY A 210 9.84 32.09 1.58
CA GLY A 210 11.17 31.50 1.74
C GLY A 210 12.30 32.52 1.66
N LEU A 211 13.48 32.10 2.12
CA LEU A 211 14.68 32.92 2.16
C LEU A 211 15.26 33.06 0.76
N ARG A 212 15.62 34.30 0.38
CA ARG A 212 16.40 34.54 -0.83
C ARG A 212 17.80 33.97 -0.62
N TYR A 213 18.29 33.20 -1.57
CA TYR A 213 19.64 32.65 -1.54
C TYR A 213 20.63 33.71 -2.06
N ASP A 214 21.34 34.34 -1.12
CA ASP A 214 22.41 35.29 -1.42
C ASP A 214 23.80 34.79 -0.94
N HIS A 215 23.82 33.79 -0.04
CA HIS A 215 25.02 33.19 0.53
C HIS A 215 24.86 31.67 0.72
N PRO A 216 25.96 30.89 0.75
CA PRO A 216 25.92 29.46 1.05
C PRO A 216 25.23 29.15 2.39
N ILE A 217 24.52 28.02 2.45
CA ILE A 217 23.71 27.59 3.59
C ILE A 217 24.53 26.66 4.47
N GLU A 218 24.61 26.93 5.76
CA GLU A 218 25.25 26.04 6.75
C GLU A 218 24.26 24.96 7.20
N VAL A 219 24.66 23.69 7.07
CA VAL A 219 23.91 22.54 7.60
C VAL A 219 24.42 22.25 9.01
N ASP A 220 23.76 22.82 10.01
CA ASP A 220 24.14 22.73 11.44
C ASP A 220 23.38 21.64 12.22
N ARG A 221 22.36 21.06 11.59
CA ARG A 221 21.50 19.99 12.09
C ARG A 221 20.92 19.20 10.92
N ASP A 222 20.25 18.10 11.24
CA ASP A 222 19.46 17.37 10.26
C ASP A 222 18.31 18.28 9.80
N MET A 223 18.25 18.56 8.50
CA MET A 223 17.29 19.50 7.94
C MET A 223 16.95 19.16 6.50
N VAL A 224 15.77 19.57 6.06
CA VAL A 224 15.41 19.58 4.64
C VAL A 224 15.75 20.95 4.05
N ILE A 225 16.29 20.97 2.83
CA ILE A 225 16.33 22.17 1.99
C ILE A 225 15.39 21.93 0.81
N ARG A 226 14.37 22.79 0.71
CA ARG A 226 13.51 22.90 -0.47
C ARG A 226 13.86 24.21 -1.18
N ALA A 227 14.06 24.21 -2.49
CA ALA A 227 14.47 25.40 -3.24
C ALA A 227 13.81 25.49 -4.63
N ARG A 228 13.54 26.72 -5.07
CA ARG A 228 13.06 27.05 -6.42
C ARG A 228 13.74 28.29 -6.96
N ALA A 229 13.84 28.35 -8.28
CA ALA A 229 14.38 29.48 -9.03
C ALA A 229 13.27 30.20 -9.80
N PHE A 230 13.33 31.53 -9.81
CA PHE A 230 12.34 32.43 -10.37
C PHE A 230 13.00 33.44 -11.32
N VAL A 231 12.43 33.60 -12.50
CA VAL A 231 12.80 34.62 -13.49
C VAL A 231 11.51 35.32 -13.93
N ASP A 232 11.51 36.66 -13.94
CA ASP A 232 10.35 37.44 -14.36
C ASP A 232 9.90 37.06 -15.77
N GLY A 233 8.58 36.97 -15.98
CA GLY A 233 7.99 36.53 -17.25
C GLY A 233 8.16 35.04 -17.59
N ARG A 234 8.66 34.19 -16.68
CA ARG A 234 8.78 32.74 -16.87
C ARG A 234 8.09 31.95 -15.76
N LEU A 235 7.76 30.68 -16.04
CA LEU A 235 7.28 29.77 -15.01
C LEU A 235 8.38 29.49 -13.96
N PRO A 236 8.01 29.32 -12.68
CA PRO A 236 8.93 28.83 -11.66
C PRO A 236 9.59 27.52 -12.06
N SER A 237 10.81 27.29 -11.58
CA SER A 237 11.51 26.04 -11.80
C SER A 237 10.76 24.84 -11.20
N LYS A 238 11.17 23.62 -11.56
CA LYS A 238 10.82 22.49 -10.68
C LYS A 238 11.48 22.70 -9.33
N GLU A 239 10.95 22.03 -8.34
CA GLU A 239 11.49 22.08 -6.99
C GLU A 239 12.75 21.22 -6.86
N PHE A 240 13.77 21.80 -6.25
CA PHE A 240 14.85 21.06 -5.62
C PHE A 240 14.42 20.71 -4.19
N CYS A 241 14.60 19.45 -3.79
CA CYS A 241 14.38 19.01 -2.43
C CYS A 241 15.48 18.02 -2.05
N SER A 242 16.08 18.19 -0.88
CA SER A 242 16.99 17.20 -0.31
C SER A 242 17.02 17.32 1.20
N THR A 243 17.20 16.20 1.89
CA THR A 243 17.47 16.16 3.31
C THR A 243 18.97 16.02 3.53
N PHE A 244 19.49 16.83 4.44
CA PHE A 244 20.89 16.86 4.83
C PHE A 244 21.00 16.46 6.29
N HIS A 245 22.06 15.72 6.60
CA HIS A 245 22.35 15.24 7.94
C HIS A 245 23.65 15.87 8.42
N ARG A 246 23.73 16.18 9.72
CA ARG A 246 24.96 16.70 10.33
C ARG A 246 26.06 15.61 10.39
N GLY A 247 25.65 14.34 10.40
CA GLY A 247 26.54 13.18 10.32
C GLY A 247 26.29 12.37 9.05
N ASP A 248 26.64 11.08 9.11
CA ASP A 248 26.32 10.16 8.04
C ASP A 248 24.81 10.09 7.82
N ALA A 249 24.40 10.25 6.55
CA ALA A 249 23.02 10.05 6.18
C ALA A 249 22.61 8.59 6.48
N PRO A 250 21.41 8.36 7.03
CA PRO A 250 20.93 7.01 7.27
C PRO A 250 20.89 6.23 5.96
N ALA A 251 21.57 5.09 5.92
CA ALA A 251 21.65 4.25 4.74
C ALA A 251 20.30 3.62 4.36
N GLU A 252 19.45 3.39 5.36
CA GLU A 252 18.14 2.77 5.23
C GLU A 252 17.03 3.70 5.74
N GLY A 253 15.79 3.45 5.30
CA GLY A 253 14.63 4.22 5.69
C GLY A 253 14.00 5.02 4.58
N ILE A 254 13.07 5.89 4.98
CA ILE A 254 12.33 6.77 4.10
C ILE A 254 12.30 8.16 4.71
N THR A 255 12.58 9.16 3.89
CA THR A 255 12.48 10.56 4.26
C THR A 255 11.31 11.20 3.57
N ILE A 256 10.50 11.91 4.34
CA ILE A 256 9.36 12.69 3.87
C ILE A 256 9.58 14.13 4.30
N ALA A 257 9.58 15.04 3.32
CA ALA A 257 9.64 16.47 3.53
C ALA A 257 8.30 17.12 3.19
N MET A 258 7.75 17.89 4.12
CA MET A 258 6.46 18.56 3.94
C MET A 258 6.31 19.75 4.91
N ASP A 259 5.35 20.61 4.61
CA ASP A 259 4.92 21.64 5.54
C ASP A 259 4.31 20.98 6.79
N GLY A 260 4.89 21.25 7.96
CA GLY A 260 4.46 20.68 9.24
C GLY A 260 3.01 21.04 9.59
N SER A 261 2.51 22.20 9.15
CA SER A 261 1.11 22.60 9.37
C SER A 261 0.14 21.62 8.71
N LEU A 262 0.52 21.00 7.57
CA LEU A 262 -0.31 19.99 6.91
C LEU A 262 -0.40 18.67 7.70
N LEU A 263 0.41 18.50 8.75
CA LEU A 263 0.26 17.41 9.72
C LEU A 263 -0.53 17.84 10.95
N SER A 264 -0.31 19.05 11.48
CA SER A 264 -0.75 19.42 12.83
C SER A 264 -1.79 20.53 12.92
N ASP A 265 -2.08 21.25 11.83
CA ASP A 265 -3.08 22.32 11.83
C ASP A 265 -4.48 21.78 12.13
N ASP A 266 -5.26 22.51 12.93
CA ASP A 266 -6.55 22.05 13.41
C ASP A 266 -7.60 21.91 12.29
N SER A 267 -7.48 22.72 11.22
CA SER A 267 -8.41 22.70 10.09
C SER A 267 -7.95 21.75 9.00
N VAL A 268 -6.67 21.80 8.63
CA VAL A 268 -6.14 21.07 7.47
C VAL A 268 -5.16 19.96 7.81
N GLY A 269 -4.62 19.89 9.03
CA GLY A 269 -3.63 18.91 9.43
C GLY A 269 -4.17 17.47 9.42
N ILE A 270 -3.49 16.54 8.75
CA ILE A 270 -3.98 15.15 8.66
C ILE A 270 -3.66 14.29 9.89
N ASN A 271 -2.67 14.67 10.70
CA ASN A 271 -2.17 13.89 11.83
C ASN A 271 -2.52 14.52 13.19
N VAL A 272 -3.70 15.13 13.28
CA VAL A 272 -4.23 15.75 14.51
C VAL A 272 -5.68 15.34 14.72
N GLU A 273 -6.20 15.53 15.94
CA GLU A 273 -7.64 15.47 16.19
C GLU A 273 -8.38 16.45 15.29
N GLY A 274 -8.06 17.74 15.39
CA GLY A 274 -8.57 18.77 14.49
C GLY A 274 -10.08 18.98 14.57
N VAL A 275 -10.56 20.08 14.00
CA VAL A 275 -11.97 20.51 14.08
C VAL A 275 -12.92 19.57 13.33
N HIS A 276 -12.39 18.74 12.43
CA HIS A 276 -13.17 17.79 11.64
C HIS A 276 -12.94 16.34 12.06
N ALA A 277 -12.29 16.04 13.20
CA ALA A 277 -11.73 14.72 13.47
C ALA A 277 -10.81 14.29 12.30
N ASN A 278 -9.86 15.16 11.96
CA ASN A 278 -9.05 15.16 10.74
C ASN A 278 -8.36 13.81 10.52
N PHE A 279 -7.79 13.21 11.58
CA PHE A 279 -7.16 11.89 11.49
C PHE A 279 -8.08 10.80 10.97
N SER A 280 -9.41 10.98 11.00
CA SER A 280 -10.45 10.03 10.56
C SER A 280 -10.91 10.24 9.11
N ARG A 281 -10.51 11.35 8.48
CA ARG A 281 -10.96 11.75 7.15
C ARG A 281 -10.26 11.00 6.03
N ARG A 282 -10.90 10.87 4.87
CA ARG A 282 -10.42 10.02 3.77
C ARG A 282 -10.66 10.70 2.43
N GLY A 283 -10.14 10.07 1.37
CA GLY A 283 -10.32 10.55 0.02
C GLY A 283 -9.25 11.57 -0.36
N ARG A 284 -9.33 12.03 -1.61
CA ARG A 284 -8.32 12.91 -2.21
C ARG A 284 -8.27 14.30 -1.56
N SER A 285 -9.38 14.75 -0.98
CA SER A 285 -9.47 16.02 -0.24
C SER A 285 -8.64 16.02 1.04
N TRP A 286 -8.31 14.84 1.57
CA TRP A 286 -7.52 14.64 2.78
C TRP A 286 -6.13 14.05 2.52
N GLU A 287 -5.65 14.18 1.28
CA GLU A 287 -4.24 14.00 0.93
C GLU A 287 -3.50 15.34 1.10
N ARG A 288 -2.23 15.31 1.52
CA ARG A 288 -1.35 16.49 1.68
C ARG A 288 -0.09 16.32 0.88
N LEU A 289 0.35 17.38 0.20
CA LEU A 289 1.56 17.33 -0.59
C LEU A 289 2.78 17.07 0.30
N ALA A 290 3.61 16.12 -0.11
CA ALA A 290 4.90 15.87 0.49
C ALA A 290 5.92 15.42 -0.58
N MET A 291 7.20 15.57 -0.29
CA MET A 291 8.31 15.04 -1.08
C MET A 291 8.86 13.81 -0.37
N VAL A 292 8.89 12.65 -1.05
CA VAL A 292 9.37 11.40 -0.47
C VAL A 292 10.63 10.89 -1.16
N LYS A 293 11.57 10.35 -0.38
CA LYS A 293 12.74 9.64 -0.87
C LYS A 293 12.98 8.38 -0.04
N PHE A 294 13.23 7.26 -0.71
CA PHE A 294 13.79 6.07 -0.06
C PHE A 294 15.30 6.26 0.09
N ASN A 295 15.81 6.07 1.30
CA ASN A 295 17.24 6.19 1.58
C ASN A 295 18.02 5.11 0.82
N GLY A 296 19.23 5.46 0.38
CA GLY A 296 20.03 4.61 -0.50
C GLY A 296 19.57 4.56 -1.97
N SER A 297 18.38 5.07 -2.31
CA SER A 297 17.95 5.17 -3.71
C SER A 297 18.70 6.29 -4.45
N PRO A 298 19.14 6.07 -5.71
CA PRO A 298 19.72 7.11 -6.55
C PRO A 298 18.68 8.11 -7.08
N ASP A 299 17.38 7.84 -6.87
CA ASP A 299 16.32 8.73 -7.33
C ASP A 299 16.27 10.04 -6.56
N ALA A 300 15.92 11.10 -7.29
CA ALA A 300 15.51 12.36 -6.68
C ALA A 300 14.21 12.16 -5.86
N PRO A 301 13.97 12.98 -4.82
CA PRO A 301 12.70 12.94 -4.11
C PRO A 301 11.50 13.11 -5.05
N VAL A 302 10.46 12.33 -4.79
CA VAL A 302 9.24 12.26 -5.58
C VAL A 302 8.12 13.00 -4.84
N PRO A 303 7.38 13.91 -5.49
CA PRO A 303 6.20 14.51 -4.90
C PRO A 303 5.06 13.48 -4.82
N ILE A 304 4.32 13.48 -3.72
CA ILE A 304 3.22 12.56 -3.43
C ILE A 304 2.08 13.27 -2.68
N GLY A 305 0.92 12.63 -2.67
CA GLY A 305 -0.11 12.86 -1.66
C GLY A 305 0.12 11.94 -0.48
N LEU A 306 0.15 12.50 0.73
CA LEU A 306 0.24 11.78 1.99
C LEU A 306 -1.11 11.83 2.71
N SER A 307 -1.60 10.70 3.21
CA SER A 307 -2.84 10.64 3.99
C SER A 307 -2.71 9.68 5.18
N ILE A 308 -3.65 9.73 6.12
CA ILE A 308 -3.71 8.75 7.22
C ILE A 308 -4.35 7.44 6.75
N HIS A 309 -3.69 6.33 7.10
CA HIS A 309 -4.13 4.97 6.82
C HIS A 309 -4.65 4.24 8.07
N GLY A 310 -5.50 3.22 7.86
CA GLY A 310 -6.01 2.34 8.90
C GLY A 310 -7.49 2.55 9.21
N SER A 311 -7.93 2.02 10.34
CA SER A 311 -9.28 2.18 10.90
C SER A 311 -9.18 2.55 12.38
N GLY A 312 -9.28 1.58 13.30
CA GLY A 312 -9.19 1.84 14.74
C GLY A 312 -7.87 2.48 15.18
N SER A 313 -6.74 2.06 14.61
CA SER A 313 -5.40 2.58 14.95
C SER A 313 -5.18 4.06 14.62
N ARG A 314 -6.12 4.70 13.91
CA ARG A 314 -6.04 6.13 13.57
C ARG A 314 -6.24 7.04 14.78
N SER A 315 -6.81 6.53 15.87
CA SER A 315 -6.96 7.29 17.12
C SER A 315 -5.68 7.28 17.97
N LEU A 316 -4.69 6.44 17.66
CA LEU A 316 -3.43 6.39 18.40
C LEU A 316 -2.50 7.56 18.00
N PRO A 317 -1.62 8.03 18.91
CA PRO A 317 -0.67 9.11 18.60
C PRO A 317 0.22 8.80 17.39
N LYS A 318 0.76 7.57 17.33
CA LYS A 318 1.55 7.08 16.20
C LYS A 318 0.64 6.51 15.12
N ARG A 319 0.37 7.30 14.08
CA ARG A 319 -0.55 6.93 12.97
C ARG A 319 0.19 6.36 11.77
N SER A 320 -0.50 5.49 11.03
CA SER A 320 -0.02 4.95 9.75
C SER A 320 -0.24 5.95 8.63
N PHE A 321 0.69 6.03 7.68
CA PHE A 321 0.56 6.88 6.50
C PHE A 321 0.31 6.05 5.25
N LYS A 322 -0.46 6.60 4.31
CA LYS A 322 -0.56 6.12 2.94
C LYS A 322 0.03 7.16 2.00
N LEU A 323 0.89 6.70 1.10
CA LEU A 323 1.57 7.50 0.09
C LEU A 323 0.87 7.25 -1.24
N HIS A 324 0.63 8.33 -1.99
CA HIS A 324 -0.06 8.32 -3.27
C HIS A 324 0.79 9.02 -4.32
N ALA A 325 1.40 8.23 -5.22
CA ALA A 325 1.95 8.77 -6.46
C ALA A 325 0.81 9.03 -7.43
N ARG A 326 0.60 10.30 -7.79
CA ARG A 326 -0.49 10.72 -8.69
C ARG A 326 -0.02 11.81 -9.63
N ASP A 327 -0.62 11.84 -10.81
CA ASP A 327 -0.34 12.85 -11.83
C ASP A 327 -0.49 14.28 -11.28
N ARG A 328 -1.51 14.56 -10.45
CA ARG A 328 -1.72 15.88 -9.82
C ARG A 328 -0.53 16.38 -8.98
N TYR A 329 0.26 15.46 -8.40
CA TYR A 329 1.43 15.82 -7.61
C TYR A 329 2.71 15.92 -8.46
N ASP A 330 2.65 15.68 -9.78
CA ASP A 330 3.85 15.51 -10.62
C ASP A 330 4.68 14.28 -10.23
N SER A 331 4.03 13.24 -9.69
CA SER A 331 4.71 11.98 -9.44
C SER A 331 5.11 11.29 -10.75
N PRO A 332 6.23 10.56 -10.81
CA PRO A 332 6.61 9.77 -11.97
C PRO A 332 5.49 8.80 -12.39
N ALA A 333 5.32 8.58 -13.69
CA ALA A 333 4.25 7.73 -14.21
C ALA A 333 4.35 6.28 -13.73
N GLN A 334 5.56 5.81 -13.43
CA GLN A 334 5.86 4.50 -12.85
C GLN A 334 5.60 4.40 -11.34
N GLY A 335 5.38 5.54 -10.66
CA GLY A 335 5.11 5.61 -9.23
C GLY A 335 6.36 5.64 -8.35
N LEU A 336 6.19 5.16 -7.12
CA LEU A 336 7.20 5.04 -6.08
C LEU A 336 8.11 3.84 -6.36
N ARG A 337 9.40 4.12 -6.55
CA ARG A 337 10.41 3.10 -6.80
C ARG A 337 11.16 2.79 -5.50
N LEU A 338 10.97 1.58 -4.98
CA LEU A 338 11.76 1.08 -3.86
C LEU A 338 13.07 0.43 -4.34
N ASN A 339 13.02 -0.28 -5.47
CA ASN A 339 14.17 -0.78 -6.22
C ASN A 339 13.77 -1.02 -7.69
N GLU A 340 14.68 -1.57 -8.51
CA GLU A 340 14.46 -1.78 -9.95
C GLU A 340 13.21 -2.62 -10.29
N LYS A 341 12.77 -3.52 -9.41
CA LYS A 341 11.65 -4.44 -9.64
C LYS A 341 10.36 -4.01 -8.92
N GLU A 342 10.45 -3.07 -7.99
CA GLU A 342 9.37 -2.69 -7.09
C GLU A 342 8.95 -1.25 -7.30
N LEU A 343 7.90 -1.12 -8.12
CA LEU A 343 7.27 0.12 -8.54
C LEU A 343 5.79 0.09 -8.13
N PHE A 344 5.35 1.11 -7.40
CA PHE A 344 3.98 1.17 -6.87
C PHE A 344 3.37 2.57 -7.00
N GLN A 345 2.11 2.66 -7.39
CA GLN A 345 1.38 3.94 -7.38
C GLN A 345 0.96 4.37 -5.98
N GLU A 346 0.86 3.42 -5.06
CA GLU A 346 0.53 3.68 -3.66
C GLU A 346 1.44 2.85 -2.75
N GLY A 347 1.61 3.27 -1.51
CA GLY A 347 2.34 2.52 -0.50
C GLY A 347 1.85 2.86 0.89
N ILE A 348 2.07 1.95 1.85
CA ILE A 348 1.65 2.14 3.23
C ILE A 348 2.89 2.12 4.12
N LEU A 349 3.03 3.15 4.94
CA LEU A 349 3.88 3.12 6.12
C LEU A 349 2.99 2.77 7.30
N ARG A 350 3.04 1.51 7.72
CA ARG A 350 2.23 1.00 8.83
C ARG A 350 2.96 1.22 10.17
N ALA A 351 2.28 1.87 11.10
CA ALA A 351 2.84 2.32 12.37
C ALA A 351 3.08 1.22 13.40
N ASP A 352 2.28 0.14 13.33
CA ASP A 352 2.26 -0.95 14.32
C ASP A 352 2.25 -0.45 15.78
N ALA A 353 1.39 0.54 16.02
CA ALA A 353 1.33 1.29 17.27
C ALA A 353 0.77 0.49 18.47
N GLY A 354 0.13 -0.65 18.23
CA GLY A 354 -0.41 -1.52 19.27
C GLY A 354 0.67 -2.32 20.01
N ALA A 355 0.27 -2.90 21.15
CA ALA A 355 1.14 -3.76 21.94
C ALA A 355 1.56 -5.00 21.13
N HIS A 356 2.87 -5.26 21.06
CA HIS A 356 3.47 -6.40 20.35
C HIS A 356 3.20 -6.45 18.83
N THR A 357 2.50 -5.47 18.27
CA THR A 357 1.95 -5.50 16.89
C THR A 357 3.03 -5.72 15.84
N TYR A 358 4.19 -5.08 15.98
CA TYR A 358 5.29 -5.22 15.04
C TYR A 358 5.81 -6.66 14.99
N LEU A 359 6.18 -7.21 16.16
CA LEU A 359 6.75 -8.57 16.25
C LEU A 359 5.73 -9.63 15.83
N ARG A 360 4.46 -9.51 16.24
CA ARG A 360 3.41 -10.46 15.84
C ARG A 360 3.19 -10.51 14.34
N ASN A 361 3.09 -9.35 13.69
CA ASN A 361 2.95 -9.27 12.24
C ASN A 361 4.17 -9.86 11.52
N ARG A 362 5.39 -9.42 11.90
CA ARG A 362 6.63 -9.85 11.26
C ARG A 362 6.91 -11.33 11.47
N PHE A 363 6.57 -11.87 12.63
CA PHE A 363 6.74 -13.29 12.93
C PHE A 363 5.90 -14.16 11.98
N VAL A 364 4.58 -13.91 11.87
CA VAL A 364 3.72 -14.71 10.97
C VAL A 364 4.12 -14.53 9.52
N GLU A 365 4.42 -13.29 9.10
CA GLU A 365 4.86 -13.01 7.74
C GLU A 365 6.14 -13.79 7.38
N LEU A 366 7.16 -13.76 8.25
CA LEU A 366 8.42 -14.48 8.00
C LEU A 366 8.24 -16.00 8.09
N THR A 367 7.37 -16.50 8.97
CA THR A 367 6.99 -17.92 9.02
C THR A 367 6.44 -18.37 7.67
N ILE A 368 5.59 -17.58 7.03
CA ILE A 368 5.02 -17.89 5.71
C ILE A 368 6.10 -17.79 4.62
N LEU A 369 6.75 -16.63 4.51
CA LEU A 369 7.63 -16.32 3.38
C LEU A 369 8.94 -17.11 3.37
N ARG A 370 9.55 -17.37 4.54
CA ARG A 370 10.82 -18.11 4.61
C ARG A 370 10.65 -19.62 4.44
N ASN A 371 9.45 -20.14 4.66
CA ASN A 371 9.19 -21.58 4.66
C ASN A 371 8.23 -22.04 3.56
N GLY A 372 7.84 -21.14 2.66
CA GLY A 372 7.04 -21.50 1.48
C GLY A 372 5.67 -22.09 1.81
N LEU A 373 4.98 -21.55 2.83
CA LEU A 373 3.59 -21.94 3.10
C LEU A 373 2.69 -21.57 1.90
N HIS A 374 1.61 -22.31 1.74
CA HIS A 374 0.66 -22.18 0.62
C HIS A 374 -0.24 -20.95 0.76
N VAL A 375 -0.43 -20.45 1.98
CA VAL A 375 -1.18 -19.20 2.24
C VAL A 375 -0.36 -18.00 1.80
N ASP A 376 -0.99 -17.07 1.09
CA ASP A 376 -0.33 -15.85 0.65
C ASP A 376 -0.35 -14.82 1.81
N VAL A 377 0.63 -13.92 1.87
CA VAL A 377 0.69 -12.85 2.89
C VAL A 377 1.11 -11.53 2.25
N GLN A 378 0.54 -10.42 2.73
CA GLN A 378 0.99 -9.09 2.33
C GLN A 378 2.40 -8.84 2.90
N PRO A 379 3.44 -8.72 2.04
CA PRO A 379 4.80 -8.59 2.50
C PRO A 379 5.05 -7.20 3.09
N SER A 380 6.08 -7.09 3.93
CA SER A 380 6.50 -5.82 4.50
C SER A 380 8.01 -5.76 4.75
N ARG A 381 8.51 -4.53 4.90
CA ARG A 381 9.91 -4.26 5.26
C ARG A 381 9.99 -3.28 6.43
N PRO A 382 10.89 -3.49 7.40
CA PRO A 382 11.24 -2.45 8.37
C PRO A 382 11.63 -1.17 7.62
N MET A 383 11.11 -0.03 8.07
CA MET A 383 11.27 1.25 7.39
C MET A 383 11.31 2.38 8.43
N PRO A 384 12.50 2.77 8.93
CA PRO A 384 12.61 3.96 9.75
C PRO A 384 12.18 5.19 8.95
N LEU A 385 11.23 5.95 9.49
CA LEU A 385 10.69 7.16 8.86
C LEU A 385 11.37 8.39 9.44
N TYR A 386 11.81 9.29 8.57
CA TYR A 386 12.31 10.61 8.90
C TYR A 386 11.37 11.69 8.33
N LEU A 387 10.75 12.49 9.20
CA LEU A 387 9.90 13.62 8.79
C LEU A 387 10.66 14.93 8.95
N ASN A 388 10.82 15.68 7.85
CA ASN A 388 11.59 16.93 7.82
C ASN A 388 13.04 16.81 8.37
N GLY A 389 13.64 15.62 8.28
CA GLY A 389 14.98 15.32 8.79
C GLY A 389 14.99 14.65 10.17
N GLU A 390 13.90 14.73 10.94
CA GLU A 390 13.82 14.15 12.27
C GLU A 390 13.32 12.70 12.25
N TYR A 391 13.93 11.84 13.06
CA TYR A 391 13.45 10.47 13.23
C TYR A 391 12.05 10.45 13.84
N TRP A 392 11.10 9.91 13.09
CA TRP A 392 9.70 9.82 13.49
C TRP A 392 9.34 8.48 14.13
N GLY A 393 10.03 7.40 13.76
CA GLY A 393 9.78 6.07 14.31
C GLY A 393 9.99 4.96 13.29
N LEU A 394 9.92 3.72 13.77
CA LEU A 394 9.98 2.52 12.94
C LEU A 394 8.59 2.22 12.38
N TYR A 395 8.49 2.17 11.06
CA TYR A 395 7.28 1.77 10.35
C TYR A 395 7.55 0.47 9.59
N ARG A 396 6.49 -0.17 9.09
CA ARG A 396 6.60 -1.18 8.04
C ARG A 396 6.17 -0.60 6.71
N TRP A 397 7.06 -0.62 5.73
CA TRP A 397 6.69 -0.38 4.35
C TRP A 397 5.92 -1.58 3.81
N MET A 398 4.72 -1.35 3.29
CA MET A 398 3.87 -2.38 2.71
C MET A 398 3.40 -1.94 1.32
N PRO A 399 3.54 -2.79 0.28
CA PRO A 399 2.94 -2.53 -1.01
C PRO A 399 1.41 -2.64 -0.92
N PRO A 400 0.67 -2.03 -1.87
CA PRO A 400 -0.78 -2.15 -1.90
C PRO A 400 -1.18 -3.59 -2.23
N LYS A 401 -2.13 -4.13 -1.47
CA LYS A 401 -2.77 -5.43 -1.74
C LYS A 401 -3.88 -5.32 -2.79
N ASP A 402 -3.52 -4.74 -3.94
CA ASP A 402 -4.44 -4.44 -5.04
C ASP A 402 -4.42 -5.52 -6.13
N ARG A 403 -5.23 -5.30 -7.18
CA ARG A 403 -5.30 -6.19 -8.34
C ARG A 403 -3.93 -6.41 -8.99
N GLN A 404 -3.11 -5.37 -9.16
CA GLN A 404 -1.84 -5.47 -9.89
C GLN A 404 -0.84 -6.31 -9.11
N TRP A 405 -0.79 -6.13 -7.78
CA TRP A 405 0.02 -6.98 -6.92
C TRP A 405 -0.42 -8.44 -7.00
N LEU A 406 -1.73 -8.70 -6.95
CA LEU A 406 -2.30 -10.05 -7.02
C LEU A 406 -2.06 -10.74 -8.38
N GLU A 407 -2.14 -9.99 -9.48
CA GLU A 407 -1.75 -10.47 -10.82
C GLU A 407 -0.28 -10.92 -10.85
N ARG A 408 0.61 -10.13 -10.24
CA ARG A 408 2.04 -10.41 -10.20
C ARG A 408 2.38 -11.65 -9.37
N ILE A 409 1.80 -11.83 -8.18
CA ILE A 409 2.13 -12.99 -7.33
C ILE A 409 1.52 -14.30 -7.86
N SER A 410 0.48 -14.21 -8.69
CA SER A 410 -0.18 -15.37 -9.28
C SER A 410 0.25 -15.68 -10.72
N ASP A 411 1.16 -14.88 -11.28
CA ASP A 411 1.59 -14.92 -12.68
C ASP A 411 0.41 -14.91 -13.68
N ALA A 412 -0.70 -14.27 -13.29
CA ALA A 412 -1.93 -14.24 -14.07
C ALA A 412 -2.11 -12.87 -14.73
N GLY A 413 -2.50 -12.87 -16.00
CA GLY A 413 -2.80 -11.62 -16.73
C GLY A 413 -4.03 -10.86 -16.18
N ALA A 414 -4.89 -11.53 -15.40
CA ALA A 414 -6.01 -10.90 -14.69
C ALA A 414 -6.47 -11.75 -13.49
N VAL A 415 -7.02 -11.09 -12.48
CA VAL A 415 -7.60 -11.73 -11.29
C VAL A 415 -8.99 -11.17 -10.94
N HIS A 416 -9.81 -11.96 -10.26
CA HIS A 416 -10.93 -11.46 -9.46
C HIS A 416 -10.46 -11.16 -8.03
N VAL A 417 -10.94 -10.10 -7.41
CA VAL A 417 -10.50 -9.64 -6.08
C VAL A 417 -11.70 -9.27 -5.22
N LEU A 418 -11.80 -9.90 -4.05
CA LEU A 418 -12.86 -9.64 -3.06
C LEU A 418 -12.25 -9.22 -1.71
N GLU A 419 -13.06 -8.58 -0.86
CA GLU A 419 -12.68 -8.16 0.48
C GLU A 419 -13.71 -8.53 1.54
N GLY A 420 -13.19 -9.00 2.67
CA GLY A 420 -13.92 -9.15 3.92
C GLY A 420 -15.01 -10.23 3.88
N PRO A 421 -15.74 -10.40 5.00
CA PRO A 421 -16.74 -11.45 5.14
C PRO A 421 -17.94 -11.24 4.20
N ALA A 422 -18.20 -9.99 3.79
CA ALA A 422 -19.24 -9.65 2.82
C ALA A 422 -18.85 -9.92 1.36
N ALA A 423 -17.65 -10.44 1.10
CA ALA A 423 -17.14 -10.76 -0.24
C ALA A 423 -17.24 -9.57 -1.22
N ARG A 424 -16.98 -8.35 -0.73
CA ARG A 424 -17.15 -7.13 -1.52
C ARG A 424 -16.22 -7.13 -2.73
N VAL A 425 -16.77 -6.97 -3.93
CA VAL A 425 -15.99 -6.93 -5.17
C VAL A 425 -15.11 -5.68 -5.18
N LEU A 426 -13.79 -5.89 -5.20
CA LEU A 426 -12.81 -4.84 -5.46
C LEU A 426 -12.41 -4.79 -6.93
N SER A 427 -12.38 -5.95 -7.58
CA SER A 427 -12.11 -6.04 -9.02
C SER A 427 -12.63 -7.34 -9.62
N GLY A 428 -13.08 -7.29 -10.88
CA GLY A 428 -13.59 -8.46 -11.58
C GLY A 428 -15.01 -8.81 -11.15
N SER A 429 -15.24 -10.07 -10.75
CA SER A 429 -16.56 -10.61 -10.45
C SER A 429 -16.47 -11.65 -9.32
N ASP A 430 -17.52 -11.74 -8.52
CA ASP A 430 -17.75 -12.72 -7.46
C ASP A 430 -18.59 -13.93 -7.91
N ALA A 431 -18.98 -14.01 -9.19
CA ALA A 431 -19.96 -15.00 -9.67
C ALA A 431 -19.59 -16.47 -9.38
N SER A 432 -18.29 -16.77 -9.27
CA SER A 432 -17.79 -18.11 -8.92
C SER A 432 -17.54 -18.32 -7.43
N PHE A 433 -17.54 -17.26 -6.61
CA PHE A 433 -17.26 -17.33 -5.19
C PHE A 433 -18.41 -17.94 -4.40
N GLY A 434 -19.63 -17.45 -4.62
CA GLY A 434 -20.84 -17.98 -3.97
C GLY A 434 -20.99 -19.51 -4.13
N PRO A 435 -20.92 -20.06 -5.35
CA PRO A 435 -20.94 -21.51 -5.58
C PRO A 435 -19.78 -22.25 -4.89
N ALA A 436 -18.57 -21.70 -4.92
CA ALA A 436 -17.40 -22.33 -4.27
C ALA A 436 -17.62 -22.51 -2.76
N ILE A 437 -18.07 -21.45 -2.09
CA ILE A 437 -18.36 -21.50 -0.64
C ILE A 437 -19.59 -22.37 -0.38
N ALA A 438 -20.61 -22.36 -1.23
CA ALA A 438 -21.76 -23.25 -1.07
C ALA A 438 -21.35 -24.74 -1.09
N HIS A 439 -20.39 -25.13 -1.95
CA HIS A 439 -19.84 -26.48 -1.95
C HIS A 439 -19.11 -26.82 -0.64
N LEU A 440 -18.30 -25.89 -0.10
CA LEU A 440 -17.63 -26.06 1.19
C LEU A 440 -18.63 -26.19 2.34
N MET A 441 -19.64 -25.32 2.40
CA MET A 441 -20.69 -25.35 3.41
C MET A 441 -21.53 -26.63 3.34
N ALA A 442 -21.71 -27.19 2.14
CA ALA A 442 -22.41 -28.46 1.93
C ALA A 442 -21.53 -29.70 2.16
N LEU A 443 -20.27 -29.53 2.58
CA LEU A 443 -19.29 -30.61 2.76
C LEU A 443 -19.16 -31.49 1.50
N ALA A 444 -19.08 -30.84 0.33
CA ALA A 444 -18.94 -31.53 -0.95
C ALA A 444 -17.60 -32.29 -1.04
N PRO A 445 -17.52 -33.39 -1.82
CA PRO A 445 -16.28 -34.17 -1.98
C PRO A 445 -15.08 -33.31 -2.38
N ILE A 446 -13.88 -33.70 -1.94
CA ILE A 446 -12.66 -32.90 -2.12
C ILE A 446 -12.40 -32.50 -3.58
N ASP A 447 -12.58 -33.42 -4.53
CA ASP A 447 -12.44 -33.16 -5.98
C ASP A 447 -13.37 -32.05 -6.50
N THR A 448 -14.49 -31.82 -5.83
CA THR A 448 -15.41 -30.72 -6.16
C THR A 448 -14.88 -29.41 -5.59
N LEU A 449 -14.39 -29.42 -4.36
CA LEU A 449 -13.82 -28.24 -3.71
C LEU A 449 -12.57 -27.75 -4.45
N GLU A 450 -11.68 -28.67 -4.84
CA GLU A 450 -10.40 -28.35 -5.49
C GLU A 450 -10.56 -27.74 -6.89
N ARG A 451 -11.72 -27.85 -7.52
CA ARG A 451 -12.03 -27.13 -8.78
C ARG A 451 -12.25 -25.64 -8.57
N HIS A 452 -12.52 -25.23 -7.34
CA HIS A 452 -12.95 -23.88 -7.01
C HIS A 452 -12.06 -23.20 -5.98
N ILE A 453 -11.46 -23.96 -5.07
CA ILE A 453 -10.74 -23.50 -3.88
C ILE A 453 -9.35 -24.12 -3.89
N ASP A 454 -8.33 -23.31 -3.61
CA ASP A 454 -7.00 -23.83 -3.31
C ASP A 454 -7.00 -24.33 -1.86
N VAL A 455 -7.23 -25.64 -1.69
CA VAL A 455 -7.44 -26.26 -0.37
C VAL A 455 -6.19 -26.15 0.51
N ALA A 456 -4.99 -26.28 -0.06
CA ALA A 456 -3.74 -26.15 0.70
C ALA A 456 -3.56 -24.72 1.26
N ASN A 457 -3.88 -23.70 0.45
CA ASN A 457 -3.90 -22.30 0.88
C ASN A 457 -4.91 -22.06 2.02
N LEU A 458 -6.11 -22.63 1.92
CA LEU A 458 -7.14 -22.52 2.97
C LEU A 458 -6.74 -23.25 4.27
N ILE A 459 -6.11 -24.42 4.17
CA ILE A 459 -5.63 -25.18 5.33
C ILE A 459 -4.50 -24.43 6.03
N ASP A 460 -3.52 -23.87 5.31
CA ASP A 460 -2.45 -23.08 5.93
C ASP A 460 -3.00 -21.83 6.63
N LEU A 461 -3.99 -21.16 6.03
CA LEU A 461 -4.73 -20.07 6.67
C LEU A 461 -5.38 -20.53 7.98
N ALA A 462 -6.14 -21.63 7.95
CA ALA A 462 -6.79 -22.20 9.12
C ALA A 462 -5.79 -22.58 10.23
N CYS A 463 -4.65 -23.18 9.87
CA CYS A 463 -3.62 -23.52 10.82
C CYS A 463 -3.05 -22.27 11.51
N LEU A 464 -2.73 -21.22 10.77
CA LEU A 464 -2.18 -19.99 11.33
C LEU A 464 -3.20 -19.24 12.19
N ASP A 465 -4.46 -19.15 11.78
CA ASP A 465 -5.50 -18.50 12.58
C ASP A 465 -5.82 -19.29 13.86
N LEU A 466 -5.87 -20.63 13.80
CA LEU A 466 -5.99 -21.46 14.98
C LEU A 466 -4.78 -21.30 15.91
N TRP A 467 -3.56 -21.24 15.36
CA TRP A 467 -2.34 -21.11 16.16
C TRP A 467 -2.22 -19.74 16.82
N THR A 468 -2.44 -18.65 16.08
CA THR A 468 -2.45 -17.29 16.64
C THR A 468 -3.66 -17.03 17.53
N GLY A 469 -4.76 -17.75 17.31
CA GLY A 469 -6.06 -17.45 17.91
C GLY A 469 -6.57 -16.08 17.47
N ARG A 470 -6.26 -15.63 16.25
CA ARG A 470 -6.53 -14.26 15.82
C ARG A 470 -8.01 -13.88 15.97
N ALA A 471 -8.28 -12.72 16.56
CA ALA A 471 -9.65 -12.29 16.88
C ALA A 471 -10.45 -11.86 15.63
N ASP A 472 -9.79 -11.19 14.69
CA ASP A 472 -10.39 -10.61 13.47
C ASP A 472 -10.09 -11.44 12.21
N HIS A 473 -10.07 -12.75 12.39
CA HIS A 473 -9.69 -13.75 11.40
C HIS A 473 -10.40 -13.61 10.04
N ASP A 474 -11.68 -13.25 10.05
CA ASP A 474 -12.56 -13.05 8.91
C ASP A 474 -12.45 -11.67 8.23
N LEU A 475 -12.02 -10.64 8.98
CA LEU A 475 -11.91 -9.26 8.49
C LEU A 475 -10.59 -9.02 7.75
N ASN A 476 -9.47 -9.46 8.30
CA ASN A 476 -8.13 -9.16 7.77
C ASN A 476 -7.63 -10.22 6.79
N VAL A 477 -8.47 -10.55 5.82
CA VAL A 477 -8.16 -11.48 4.74
C VAL A 477 -8.65 -10.93 3.39
N ARG A 478 -7.80 -11.07 2.38
CA ARG A 478 -8.09 -10.65 0.99
C ARG A 478 -8.27 -11.91 0.17
N LEU A 479 -9.29 -11.94 -0.69
CA LEU A 479 -9.55 -13.10 -1.53
C LEU A 479 -9.26 -12.76 -2.99
N TYR A 480 -8.69 -13.70 -3.72
CA TYR A 480 -8.52 -13.55 -5.15
C TYR A 480 -8.61 -14.88 -5.90
N ARG A 481 -8.94 -14.80 -7.19
CA ARG A 481 -8.94 -15.94 -8.11
C ARG A 481 -8.29 -15.55 -9.43
N PRO A 482 -7.20 -16.21 -9.85
CA PRO A 482 -6.65 -16.07 -11.20
C PRO A 482 -7.67 -16.38 -12.29
N ARG A 483 -7.73 -15.55 -13.34
CA ARG A 483 -8.64 -15.75 -14.49
C ARG A 483 -8.02 -16.67 -15.54
N VAL A 484 -7.71 -17.88 -15.13
CA VAL A 484 -7.19 -18.97 -15.97
C VAL A 484 -8.13 -20.19 -15.88
N PRO A 485 -8.07 -21.16 -16.82
CA PRO A 485 -8.96 -22.33 -16.82
C PRO A 485 -9.02 -23.06 -15.47
N GLU A 486 -7.87 -23.28 -14.84
CA GLU A 486 -7.75 -23.94 -13.52
C GLU A 486 -7.65 -22.95 -12.35
N GLY A 487 -8.18 -21.74 -12.51
CA GLY A 487 -8.14 -20.73 -11.46
C GLY A 487 -8.92 -21.16 -10.21
N ARG A 488 -8.31 -21.01 -9.03
CA ARG A 488 -8.93 -21.34 -7.75
C ARG A 488 -8.93 -20.11 -6.83
N TRP A 489 -9.92 -20.03 -5.95
CA TRP A 489 -9.96 -19.03 -4.90
C TRP A 489 -8.83 -19.27 -3.91
N ARG A 490 -8.12 -18.19 -3.60
CA ARG A 490 -7.00 -18.12 -2.67
C ARG A 490 -7.22 -16.95 -1.71
N TRP A 491 -6.68 -17.10 -0.51
CA TRP A 491 -6.71 -16.11 0.55
C TRP A 491 -5.31 -15.56 0.80
N VAL A 492 -5.27 -14.26 1.11
CA VAL A 492 -4.08 -13.52 1.46
C VAL A 492 -4.27 -12.93 2.85
N LEU A 493 -3.37 -13.29 3.76
CA LEU A 493 -3.28 -12.71 5.10
C LEU A 493 -2.69 -11.30 5.07
N PHE A 494 -3.25 -10.43 5.91
CA PHE A 494 -2.63 -9.17 6.29
C PHE A 494 -3.05 -8.86 7.72
N ASP A 495 -2.34 -7.93 8.39
CA ASP A 495 -2.79 -7.40 9.69
C ASP A 495 -3.10 -8.49 10.75
N MET A 496 -2.03 -9.14 11.20
CA MET A 496 -2.05 -10.40 11.95
C MET A 496 -1.66 -10.21 13.42
N ASP A 497 -1.95 -9.07 14.05
CA ASP A 497 -1.47 -8.73 15.40
C ASP A 497 -2.42 -9.02 16.55
N LEU A 498 -3.71 -9.26 16.30
CA LEU A 498 -4.70 -9.55 17.35
C LEU A 498 -4.65 -11.01 17.82
N TRP A 499 -3.48 -11.47 18.27
CA TRP A 499 -3.30 -12.81 18.84
C TRP A 499 -4.03 -12.93 20.17
N ALA A 500 -4.62 -14.11 20.40
CA ALA A 500 -5.19 -14.45 21.70
C ALA A 500 -4.10 -14.80 22.73
N PRO A 501 -4.44 -14.93 24.02
CA PRO A 501 -3.56 -15.59 24.99
C PRO A 501 -3.22 -17.02 24.55
N TYR A 502 -2.02 -17.52 24.89
CA TYR A 502 -1.56 -18.85 24.45
C TYR A 502 -2.48 -20.00 24.90
N SER A 503 -3.19 -19.82 26.02
CA SER A 503 -4.12 -20.80 26.61
C SER A 503 -5.56 -20.67 26.11
N GLU A 504 -5.87 -19.71 25.24
CA GLU A 504 -7.22 -19.52 24.72
C GLU A 504 -7.65 -20.69 23.83
N ASN A 505 -8.89 -21.16 24.00
CA ASN A 505 -9.43 -22.26 23.18
C ASN A 505 -9.93 -21.73 21.83
N SER A 506 -8.99 -21.36 20.96
CA SER A 506 -9.31 -20.85 19.61
C SER A 506 -10.08 -21.85 18.76
N VAL A 507 -9.87 -23.15 18.99
CA VAL A 507 -10.58 -24.22 18.29
C VAL A 507 -12.07 -24.12 18.58
N GLU A 508 -12.46 -24.09 19.86
CA GLU A 508 -13.86 -23.95 20.27
C GLU A 508 -14.46 -22.61 19.82
N ARG A 509 -13.75 -21.50 20.03
CA ARG A 509 -14.22 -20.18 19.62
C ARG A 509 -14.48 -20.10 18.12
N MET A 510 -13.56 -20.58 17.29
CA MET A 510 -13.71 -20.51 15.83
C MET A 510 -14.66 -21.60 15.30
N ALA A 511 -14.72 -22.78 15.93
CA ALA A 511 -15.65 -23.84 15.54
C ALA A 511 -17.11 -23.56 15.94
N SER A 512 -17.33 -22.67 16.91
CA SER A 512 -18.68 -22.25 17.33
C SER A 512 -19.27 -21.11 16.47
N GLY A 513 -18.54 -20.64 15.45
CA GLY A 513 -19.02 -19.65 14.50
C GLY A 513 -20.33 -20.10 13.83
N VAL A 514 -21.36 -19.26 13.91
CA VAL A 514 -22.69 -19.53 13.32
C VAL A 514 -22.80 -19.07 11.86
N GLY A 515 -21.82 -18.30 11.39
CA GLY A 515 -21.74 -17.78 10.02
C GLY A 515 -20.70 -18.51 9.16
N ALA A 516 -20.80 -18.31 7.84
CA ALA A 516 -19.79 -18.78 6.88
C ALA A 516 -18.56 -17.86 6.92
N GLU A 517 -17.81 -17.91 8.01
CA GLU A 517 -16.66 -17.05 8.28
C GLU A 517 -15.36 -17.76 7.90
N THR A 518 -14.48 -17.06 7.17
CA THR A 518 -13.15 -17.57 6.83
C THR A 518 -12.32 -17.69 8.12
N PRO A 519 -11.62 -18.82 8.36
CA PRO A 519 -11.23 -19.85 7.41
C PRO A 519 -12.12 -21.10 7.39
N TYR A 520 -13.39 -20.98 7.78
CA TYR A 520 -14.38 -22.07 7.73
C TYR A 520 -14.02 -23.25 8.64
N ILE A 521 -13.49 -22.94 9.84
CA ILE A 521 -13.11 -23.95 10.85
C ILE A 521 -14.22 -24.99 11.11
N PRO A 522 -15.51 -24.62 11.24
CA PRO A 522 -16.56 -25.63 11.43
C PRO A 522 -16.64 -26.64 10.27
N GLN A 523 -16.51 -26.18 9.02
CA GLN A 523 -16.55 -27.03 7.83
C GLN A 523 -15.28 -27.87 7.69
N LEU A 524 -14.11 -27.28 7.95
CA LEU A 524 -12.84 -27.99 7.89
C LEU A 524 -12.78 -29.14 8.90
N LEU A 525 -13.28 -28.92 10.13
CA LEU A 525 -13.35 -29.96 11.16
C LEU A 525 -14.45 -30.99 10.89
N ALA A 526 -15.58 -30.61 10.28
CA ALA A 526 -16.67 -31.55 9.99
C ALA A 526 -16.44 -32.41 8.73
N HIS A 527 -15.56 -31.98 7.82
CA HIS A 527 -15.36 -32.65 6.54
C HIS A 527 -14.44 -33.87 6.65
N LYS A 528 -14.93 -35.04 6.22
CA LYS A 528 -14.23 -36.34 6.31
C LYS A 528 -12.83 -36.38 5.68
N GLU A 529 -12.58 -35.55 4.67
CA GLU A 529 -11.28 -35.48 3.97
C GLU A 529 -10.46 -34.24 4.39
N LEU A 530 -11.08 -33.15 4.83
CA LEU A 530 -10.33 -31.93 5.20
C LEU A 530 -9.88 -31.96 6.65
N GLU A 531 -10.64 -32.59 7.57
CA GLU A 531 -10.22 -32.72 8.97
C GLU A 531 -8.87 -33.45 9.06
N PRO A 532 -8.66 -34.62 8.41
CA PRO A 532 -7.37 -35.27 8.42
C PRO A 532 -6.25 -34.41 7.83
N MET A 533 -6.50 -33.71 6.72
CA MET A 533 -5.51 -32.82 6.09
C MET A 533 -5.14 -31.65 7.01
N LEU A 534 -6.12 -31.03 7.67
CA LEU A 534 -5.91 -29.94 8.63
C LEU A 534 -5.07 -30.41 9.82
N LEU A 535 -5.40 -31.57 10.39
CA LEU A 535 -4.67 -32.12 11.53
C LEU A 535 -3.25 -32.56 11.14
N ALA A 536 -3.07 -33.17 9.97
CA ALA A 536 -1.76 -33.54 9.45
C ALA A 536 -0.88 -32.30 9.22
N ARG A 537 -1.44 -31.28 8.57
CA ARG A 537 -0.72 -30.02 8.32
C ARG A 537 -0.41 -29.27 9.62
N MET A 538 -1.33 -29.22 10.57
CA MET A 538 -1.08 -28.65 11.90
C MET A 538 0.03 -29.41 12.64
N SER A 539 0.01 -30.75 12.62
CA SER A 539 1.08 -31.59 13.19
C SER A 539 2.45 -31.25 12.61
N ALA A 540 2.53 -31.08 11.28
CA ALA A 540 3.76 -30.68 10.62
C ALA A 540 4.22 -29.27 11.04
N LEU A 541 3.33 -28.27 11.02
CA LEU A 541 3.68 -26.91 11.41
C LEU A 541 4.13 -26.81 12.88
N LEU A 542 3.41 -27.45 13.82
CA LEU A 542 3.79 -27.49 15.24
C LEU A 542 5.09 -28.24 15.52
N SER A 543 5.53 -29.09 14.61
CA SER A 543 6.78 -29.86 14.72
C SER A 543 7.94 -29.22 13.93
N THR A 544 7.66 -28.20 13.12
CA THR A 544 8.63 -27.50 12.27
C THR A 544 8.60 -26.02 12.62
N VAL A 545 8.01 -25.19 11.77
CA VAL A 545 8.11 -23.72 11.77
C VAL A 545 7.39 -23.04 12.94
N LEU A 546 6.40 -23.71 13.55
CA LEU A 546 5.68 -23.26 14.77
C LEU A 546 6.07 -24.07 16.01
N SER A 547 7.12 -24.89 15.93
CA SER A 547 7.69 -25.55 17.11
C SER A 547 8.34 -24.52 18.03
N PRO A 548 8.45 -24.78 19.35
CA PRO A 548 9.19 -23.89 20.25
C PRO A 548 10.62 -23.62 19.77
N VAL A 549 11.34 -24.66 19.34
CA VAL A 549 12.74 -24.54 18.89
C VAL A 549 12.88 -23.60 17.69
N THR A 550 12.12 -23.85 16.62
CA THR A 550 12.25 -23.08 15.37
C THR A 550 11.61 -21.69 15.51
N GLY A 551 10.49 -21.60 16.23
CA GLY A 551 9.80 -20.36 16.51
C GLY A 551 10.64 -19.40 17.35
N HIS A 552 11.27 -19.88 18.44
CA HIS A 552 12.18 -19.06 19.23
C HIS A 552 13.38 -18.59 18.40
N ALA A 553 14.00 -19.48 17.61
CA ALA A 553 15.10 -19.09 16.72
C ALA A 553 14.70 -18.02 15.69
N LEU A 554 13.48 -18.09 15.13
CA LEU A 554 12.97 -17.07 14.23
C LEU A 554 12.74 -15.73 14.95
N LEU A 555 12.17 -15.76 16.16
CA LEU A 555 11.96 -14.57 16.98
C LEU A 555 13.30 -13.92 17.34
N ASP A 556 14.28 -14.70 17.80
CA ASP A 556 15.62 -14.23 18.15
C ASP A 556 16.28 -13.55 16.94
N SER A 557 16.19 -14.17 15.75
CA SER A 557 16.70 -13.59 14.51
C SER A 557 16.01 -12.28 14.15
N LEU A 558 14.67 -12.21 14.28
CA LEU A 558 13.89 -11.01 13.99
C LEU A 558 14.27 -9.87 14.94
N VAL A 559 14.30 -10.14 16.25
CA VAL A 559 14.64 -9.14 17.26
C VAL A 559 16.08 -8.71 17.10
N ALA A 560 17.03 -9.62 16.85
CA ALA A 560 18.44 -9.27 16.67
C ALA A 560 18.67 -8.29 15.50
N VAL A 561 17.96 -8.46 14.38
CA VAL A 561 18.06 -7.58 13.21
C VAL A 561 17.45 -6.21 13.48
N ASP A 562 16.28 -6.16 14.13
CA ASP A 562 15.50 -4.93 14.28
C ASP A 562 15.69 -4.22 15.63
N ARG A 563 16.49 -4.76 16.57
CA ARG A 563 16.59 -4.30 17.98
C ARG A 563 16.83 -2.81 18.10
N GLY A 564 17.81 -2.28 17.36
CA GLY A 564 18.15 -0.86 17.43
C GLY A 564 16.99 0.05 17.01
N TRP A 565 16.24 -0.33 15.98
CA TRP A 565 15.06 0.43 15.56
C TRP A 565 13.88 0.27 16.52
N LEU A 566 13.67 -0.93 17.08
CA LEU A 566 12.63 -1.18 18.08
C LEU A 566 12.86 -0.35 19.35
N GLU A 567 14.11 -0.27 19.81
CA GLU A 567 14.51 0.56 20.96
C GLU A 567 14.36 2.04 20.65
N ALA A 568 14.81 2.51 19.48
CA ALA A 568 14.63 3.90 19.06
C ALA A 568 13.14 4.29 18.90
N ASP A 569 12.32 3.41 18.33
CA ASP A 569 10.88 3.62 18.18
C ASP A 569 10.15 3.62 19.53
N HIS A 570 10.56 2.76 20.47
CA HIS A 570 10.03 2.79 21.82
C HIS A 570 10.42 4.10 22.53
N ALA A 571 11.70 4.48 22.50
CA ALA A 571 12.19 5.72 23.11
C ALA A 571 11.49 6.98 22.56
N ARG A 572 11.21 7.01 21.25
CA ARG A 572 10.49 8.12 20.61
C ARG A 572 9.05 8.27 21.07
N TRP A 573 8.34 7.15 21.29
CA TRP A 573 6.88 7.16 21.48
C TRP A 573 6.41 6.84 22.90
N ASN A 574 7.27 6.36 23.78
CA ASN A 574 6.86 5.83 25.09
C ASN A 574 6.11 6.85 25.97
N ASP A 575 6.48 8.13 25.90
CA ASP A 575 5.84 9.18 26.71
C ASP A 575 4.44 9.54 26.20
N GLU A 576 4.24 9.54 24.88
CA GLU A 576 2.94 9.85 24.24
C GLU A 576 2.02 8.63 24.15
N MET A 577 2.61 7.44 24.05
CA MET A 577 1.92 6.17 23.84
C MET A 577 2.62 5.04 24.61
N PRO A 578 2.38 4.94 25.93
CA PRO A 578 2.95 3.87 26.75
C PRO A 578 2.55 2.50 26.21
N ARG A 579 3.55 1.65 25.97
CA ARG A 579 3.38 0.28 25.45
C ARG A 579 4.53 -0.59 25.94
N PRO A 580 4.41 -1.93 25.85
CA PRO A 580 5.51 -2.82 26.22
C PRO A 580 6.80 -2.45 25.49
N SER A 581 7.90 -2.46 26.23
CA SER A 581 9.25 -2.35 25.67
C SER A 581 9.54 -3.49 24.68
N PRO A 582 10.58 -3.35 23.84
CA PRO A 582 10.99 -4.43 22.95
C PRO A 582 11.26 -5.75 23.70
N SER A 583 11.94 -5.68 24.86
CA SER A 583 12.23 -6.86 25.70
C SER A 583 11.00 -7.50 26.31
N GLU A 584 10.03 -6.70 26.78
CA GLU A 584 8.75 -7.24 27.27
C GLU A 584 7.94 -7.90 26.15
N SER A 585 8.00 -7.34 24.93
CA SER A 585 7.35 -7.93 23.76
C SER A 585 8.01 -9.23 23.32
N GLU A 586 9.34 -9.28 23.35
CA GLU A 586 10.14 -10.48 23.10
C GLU A 586 9.81 -11.57 24.13
N GLN A 587 9.75 -11.22 25.43
CA GLN A 587 9.37 -12.15 26.48
C GLN A 587 7.95 -12.71 26.26
N TRP A 588 6.97 -11.84 25.99
CA TRP A 588 5.60 -12.26 25.73
C TRP A 588 5.50 -13.23 24.55
N MET A 589 6.21 -12.93 23.46
CA MET A 589 6.25 -13.77 22.27
C MET A 589 6.91 -15.13 22.56
N ASN A 590 8.01 -15.13 23.33
CA ASN A 590 8.68 -16.36 23.77
C ASN A 590 7.76 -17.27 24.58
N GLU A 591 7.03 -16.70 25.54
CA GLU A 591 6.03 -17.43 26.34
C GLU A 591 4.91 -17.99 25.44
N PHE A 592 4.39 -17.19 24.52
CA PHE A 592 3.36 -17.64 23.58
C PHE A 592 3.84 -18.82 22.73
N ILE A 593 4.99 -18.68 22.05
CA ILE A 593 5.57 -19.69 21.17
C ILE A 593 5.86 -20.99 21.94
N GLY A 594 6.34 -20.89 23.18
CA GLY A 594 6.68 -22.03 24.01
C GLY A 594 5.46 -22.83 24.49
N GLN A 595 4.36 -22.15 24.82
CA GLN A 595 3.18 -22.77 25.44
C GLN A 595 2.10 -23.16 24.43
N ARG A 596 1.92 -22.37 23.37
CA ARG A 596 0.79 -22.50 22.44
C ARG A 596 0.63 -23.89 21.80
N PRO A 597 1.70 -24.57 21.32
CA PRO A 597 1.58 -25.89 20.69
C PRO A 597 0.90 -26.95 21.58
N GLY A 598 1.18 -26.94 22.89
CA GLY A 598 0.60 -27.89 23.83
C GLY A 598 -0.89 -27.69 24.05
N TYR A 599 -1.32 -26.44 24.24
CA TYR A 599 -2.74 -26.10 24.38
C TYR A 599 -3.51 -26.39 23.09
N LEU A 600 -3.02 -25.90 21.94
CA LEU A 600 -3.71 -26.03 20.67
C LEU A 600 -3.92 -27.49 20.27
N SER A 601 -2.89 -28.33 20.40
CA SER A 601 -3.00 -29.75 20.08
C SER A 601 -3.99 -30.48 21.01
N THR A 602 -4.03 -30.11 22.29
CA THR A 602 -5.01 -30.65 23.24
C THR A 602 -6.43 -30.29 22.81
N TYR A 603 -6.68 -29.02 22.46
CA TYR A 603 -8.01 -28.56 22.03
C TYR A 603 -8.45 -29.18 20.71
N LEU A 604 -7.55 -29.33 19.74
CA LEU A 604 -7.84 -30.05 18.49
C LEU A 604 -8.17 -31.52 18.75
N GLY A 605 -7.43 -32.19 19.64
CA GLY A 605 -7.72 -33.57 20.02
C GLY A 605 -9.10 -33.72 20.69
N GLN A 606 -9.46 -32.77 21.56
CA GLN A 606 -10.79 -32.74 22.20
C GLN A 606 -11.91 -32.51 21.18
N ALA A 607 -11.76 -31.52 20.30
CA ALA A 607 -12.76 -31.17 19.30
C ALA A 607 -13.03 -32.30 18.28
N THR A 608 -12.01 -33.09 17.97
CA THR A 608 -12.09 -34.19 16.99
C THR A 608 -12.27 -35.57 17.64
N GLY A 609 -12.27 -35.64 18.98
CA GLY A 609 -12.33 -36.91 19.73
C GLY A 609 -11.07 -37.77 19.60
N ARG A 610 -9.96 -37.22 19.11
CA ARG A 610 -8.69 -37.92 18.87
C ARG A 610 -7.73 -37.75 20.04
N LYS A 611 -7.05 -38.83 20.42
CA LYS A 611 -5.97 -38.73 21.42
C LYS A 611 -4.74 -38.08 20.79
N VAL A 612 -4.15 -37.11 21.49
CA VAL A 612 -2.86 -36.54 21.12
C VAL A 612 -1.76 -37.56 21.44
N ARG A 613 -0.83 -37.74 20.51
CA ARG A 613 0.33 -38.63 20.60
C ARG A 613 1.61 -37.83 20.37
N ARG A 614 2.72 -38.36 20.86
CA ARG A 614 4.06 -37.88 20.53
C ARG A 614 4.84 -39.01 19.90
N VAL A 615 5.48 -38.74 18.77
CA VAL A 615 6.36 -39.70 18.09
C VAL A 615 7.75 -39.09 18.00
N SER A 616 8.74 -39.86 18.45
CA SER A 616 10.14 -39.44 18.43
C SER A 616 10.73 -39.70 17.05
N VAL A 617 11.18 -38.68 16.35
CA VAL A 617 11.78 -38.78 15.02
C VAL A 617 13.24 -38.40 15.09
N GLN A 618 14.11 -39.32 14.67
CA GLN A 618 15.52 -39.02 14.48
C GLN A 618 15.70 -38.45 13.07
N VAL A 619 16.01 -37.16 13.01
CA VAL A 619 16.35 -36.46 11.77
C VAL A 619 17.87 -36.51 11.60
N PRO A 620 18.37 -36.93 10.43
CA PRO A 620 19.81 -36.93 10.13
C PRO A 620 20.45 -35.55 10.22
N ALA A 621 21.78 -35.51 10.28
CA ALA A 621 22.52 -34.27 10.10
C ALA A 621 22.39 -33.77 8.65
N GLU A 622 22.55 -32.46 8.44
CA GLU A 622 22.36 -31.84 7.12
C GLU A 622 23.29 -32.42 6.03
N ASP A 623 24.49 -32.89 6.42
CA ASP A 623 25.45 -33.55 5.53
C ASP A 623 25.06 -35.00 5.16
N GLN A 624 24.01 -35.53 5.79
CA GLN A 624 23.47 -36.87 5.53
C GLN A 624 22.19 -36.84 4.71
N GLY A 625 21.45 -35.73 4.74
CA GLY A 625 20.21 -35.52 4.02
C GLY A 625 19.21 -34.69 4.81
N SER A 626 18.03 -34.48 4.23
CA SER A 626 16.93 -33.76 4.86
C SER A 626 15.69 -34.66 4.99
N LEU A 627 14.88 -34.40 6.02
CA LEU A 627 13.65 -35.11 6.26
C LEU A 627 12.49 -34.12 6.34
N ASN A 628 11.47 -34.35 5.51
CA ASN A 628 10.26 -33.54 5.47
C ASN A 628 9.09 -34.31 6.10
N ILE A 629 8.16 -33.58 6.70
CA ILE A 629 6.85 -34.06 7.17
C ILE A 629 5.75 -33.18 6.57
N GLU A 630 4.81 -33.77 5.83
CA GLU A 630 3.76 -33.04 5.10
C GLU A 630 4.32 -31.85 4.28
N GLY A 631 5.46 -32.09 3.60
CA GLY A 631 6.17 -31.09 2.80
C GLY A 631 6.94 -30.04 3.60
N MET A 632 7.01 -30.14 4.93
CA MET A 632 7.76 -29.20 5.78
C MET A 632 9.07 -29.80 6.29
N PRO A 633 10.21 -29.11 6.18
CA PRO A 633 11.50 -29.63 6.63
C PRO A 633 11.57 -29.71 8.16
N LEU A 634 12.00 -30.86 8.68
CA LEU A 634 12.28 -31.06 10.09
C LEU A 634 13.72 -30.63 10.44
N PRO A 635 13.93 -29.96 11.58
CA PRO A 635 15.28 -29.67 12.05
C PRO A 635 16.06 -30.96 12.37
N SER A 636 17.37 -30.95 12.11
CA SER A 636 18.25 -32.08 12.43
C SER A 636 18.23 -32.45 13.92
N GLY A 637 18.57 -33.70 14.23
CA GLY A 637 18.55 -34.23 15.60
C GLY A 637 17.24 -34.92 15.97
N THR A 638 16.98 -35.05 17.28
CA THR A 638 15.79 -35.75 17.78
C THR A 638 14.62 -34.78 17.91
N GLN A 639 13.58 -34.99 17.12
CA GLN A 639 12.35 -34.19 17.12
C GLN A 639 11.19 -34.96 17.76
N GLU A 640 10.41 -34.31 18.60
CA GLU A 640 9.17 -34.87 19.15
C GLU A 640 7.98 -34.32 18.39
N ILE A 641 7.38 -35.15 17.54
CA ILE A 641 6.29 -34.74 16.64
C ILE A 641 4.95 -34.91 17.35
N ILE A 642 4.18 -33.84 17.45
CA ILE A 642 2.81 -33.87 17.98
C ILE A 642 1.89 -34.43 16.90
N CYS A 643 1.22 -35.54 17.19
CA CYS A 643 0.37 -36.26 16.26
C CYS A 643 -1.03 -36.49 16.82
N PHE A 644 -1.99 -36.80 15.95
CA PHE A 644 -3.36 -37.14 16.33
C PHE A 644 -3.66 -38.60 16.02
N GLN A 645 -4.30 -39.29 16.96
CA GLN A 645 -4.68 -40.69 16.77
C GLN A 645 -5.57 -40.86 15.52
N GLY A 646 -5.23 -41.85 14.68
CA GLY A 646 -5.94 -42.11 13.42
C GLY A 646 -5.70 -41.09 12.32
N ILE A 647 -4.74 -40.17 12.49
CA ILE A 647 -4.23 -39.29 11.43
C ILE A 647 -2.88 -39.81 11.00
N THR A 648 -2.79 -40.07 9.71
CA THR A 648 -1.60 -40.57 9.06
C THR A 648 -0.75 -39.39 8.58
N LEU A 649 0.57 -39.48 8.74
CA LEU A 649 1.52 -38.44 8.35
C LEU A 649 2.48 -38.96 7.28
N HIS A 650 2.70 -38.18 6.22
CA HIS A 650 3.65 -38.46 5.17
C HIS A 650 5.01 -37.86 5.51
N MET A 651 6.05 -38.70 5.43
CA MET A 651 7.43 -38.25 5.59
C MET A 651 8.25 -38.60 4.35
N GLU A 652 9.13 -37.70 3.96
CA GLU A 652 9.98 -37.85 2.78
C GLU A 652 11.44 -37.51 3.13
N PHE A 653 12.33 -38.46 2.91
CA PHE A 653 13.76 -38.32 3.10
C PHE A 653 14.47 -38.04 1.78
N THR A 654 15.22 -36.94 1.72
CA THR A 654 16.09 -36.62 0.59
C THR A 654 17.55 -36.86 1.00
N PRO A 655 18.22 -37.90 0.50
CA PRO A 655 19.62 -38.18 0.85
C PRO A 655 20.56 -37.09 0.32
N ALA A 656 21.62 -36.81 1.08
CA ALA A 656 22.74 -36.02 0.59
C ALA A 656 23.60 -36.82 -0.42
N GLU A 657 24.46 -36.14 -1.16
CA GLU A 657 25.39 -36.78 -2.09
C GLU A 657 26.27 -37.83 -1.38
N GLY A 658 26.38 -39.04 -1.95
CA GLY A 658 27.14 -40.14 -1.37
C GLY A 658 26.45 -40.85 -0.19
N VAL A 659 25.19 -40.54 0.08
CA VAL A 659 24.36 -41.22 1.09
C VAL A 659 23.20 -41.94 0.42
N GLU A 660 22.91 -43.15 0.89
CA GLU A 660 21.73 -43.91 0.51
C GLU A 660 20.90 -44.28 1.73
N LEU A 661 19.59 -44.36 1.52
CA LEU A 661 18.66 -44.91 2.50
C LEU A 661 18.67 -46.45 2.41
N ASP A 662 18.98 -47.11 3.52
CA ASP A 662 18.99 -48.57 3.68
C ASP A 662 17.67 -49.11 4.27
N GLY A 663 16.79 -48.21 4.72
CA GLY A 663 15.45 -48.49 5.22
C GLY A 663 15.05 -47.58 6.37
N TRP A 664 14.00 -47.94 7.09
CA TRP A 664 13.52 -47.19 8.25
C TRP A 664 13.50 -48.04 9.50
N LYS A 665 13.90 -47.45 10.62
CA LYS A 665 13.67 -48.02 11.94
C LYS A 665 12.32 -47.54 12.45
N GLY A 666 11.42 -48.48 12.75
CA GLY A 666 10.13 -48.18 13.38
C GLY A 666 9.02 -47.75 12.42
N ALA A 667 9.25 -47.83 11.11
CA ALA A 667 8.25 -47.72 10.06
C ALA A 667 8.51 -48.79 9.00
N ASP A 668 7.44 -49.27 8.35
CA ASP A 668 7.55 -50.24 7.26
C ASP A 668 7.77 -49.51 5.93
N GLY A 669 8.75 -49.94 5.15
CA GLY A 669 9.07 -49.38 3.83
C GLY A 669 10.57 -49.24 3.58
N ASN A 670 10.97 -49.34 2.31
CA ASN A 670 12.36 -49.16 1.87
C ASN A 670 12.52 -47.92 0.98
N ASP A 671 11.41 -47.23 0.70
CA ASP A 671 11.40 -46.03 -0.13
C ASP A 671 11.79 -44.80 0.69
N THR A 672 12.20 -43.75 -0.01
CA THR A 672 12.47 -42.43 0.56
C THR A 672 11.23 -41.81 1.21
N SER A 673 10.03 -42.27 0.86
CA SER A 673 8.77 -41.86 1.48
C SER A 673 8.21 -42.94 2.39
N ILE A 674 7.76 -42.56 3.58
CA ILE A 674 7.02 -43.43 4.49
C ILE A 674 5.74 -42.77 5.00
N THR A 675 4.91 -43.62 5.57
CA THR A 675 3.65 -43.27 6.19
C THR A 675 3.74 -43.56 7.69
N LEU A 676 3.63 -42.52 8.50
CA LEU A 676 3.69 -42.59 9.95
C LEU A 676 2.27 -42.71 10.52
N GLU A 677 2.02 -43.86 11.18
CA GLU A 677 0.81 -44.10 11.95
C GLU A 677 1.11 -43.91 13.46
N PRO A 678 0.60 -42.85 14.10
CA PRO A 678 0.94 -42.52 15.50
C PRO A 678 0.57 -43.59 16.53
N GLU A 679 -0.30 -44.53 16.17
CA GLU A 679 -0.77 -45.64 17.01
C GLU A 679 0.23 -46.79 17.09
N ARG A 680 0.99 -46.98 16.00
CA ARG A 680 1.93 -48.10 15.83
C ARG A 680 3.37 -47.68 16.03
N THR A 681 3.62 -46.36 16.00
CA THR A 681 4.95 -45.79 15.87
C THR A 681 5.29 -44.96 17.10
N LYS A 682 6.28 -45.43 17.88
CA LYS A 682 6.83 -44.64 19.02
C LYS A 682 8.08 -43.86 18.64
N ARG A 683 8.89 -44.43 17.75
CA ARG A 683 10.15 -43.85 17.29
C ARG A 683 10.39 -44.19 15.83
N VAL A 684 10.81 -43.21 15.03
CA VAL A 684 11.21 -43.37 13.63
C VAL A 684 12.63 -42.85 13.43
N ALA A 685 13.41 -43.53 12.61
CA ALA A 685 14.72 -43.04 12.13
C ALA A 685 15.01 -43.61 10.73
N PRO A 686 15.50 -42.79 9.78
CA PRO A 686 16.05 -43.34 8.55
C PRO A 686 17.37 -44.08 8.87
N LEU A 687 17.55 -45.25 8.27
CA LEU A 687 18.77 -46.04 8.35
C LEU A 687 19.61 -45.70 7.12
N LEU A 688 20.79 -45.12 7.32
CA LEU A 688 21.60 -44.57 6.24
C LEU A 688 22.89 -45.38 6.04
N ARG A 689 23.31 -45.52 4.79
CA ARG A 689 24.62 -46.06 4.41
C ARG A 689 25.38 -45.06 3.56
N ARG A 690 26.71 -45.00 3.75
CA ARG A 690 27.59 -44.22 2.87
C ARG A 690 27.95 -45.05 1.65
N VAL A 691 27.79 -44.45 0.49
CA VAL A 691 28.25 -45.01 -0.77
C VAL A 691 29.62 -44.40 -1.04
N VAL A 692 30.66 -45.21 -0.93
CA VAL A 692 32.00 -44.83 -1.40
C VAL A 692 31.97 -44.97 -2.93
N PRO A 693 32.39 -43.96 -3.70
CA PRO A 693 32.35 -44.02 -5.17
C PRO A 693 33.15 -45.19 -5.77
#